data_AF-A0A7X8ZQV9-F1
#
_entry.id   AF-A0A7X8ZQV9-F1
#
_cell.length_a   1.000
_cell.length_b   1.000
_cell.length_c   1.000
_cell.angle_alpha   90.00
_cell.angle_beta   90.00
_cell.angle_gamma   90.00
#
_symmetry.space_group_name_H-M   'P 1'
#
loop_
_entity.id
_entity.type
_entity.pdbx_description
1 polymer ?
#
loop_
_entity_poly.entity_id
_entity_poly.type
_entity_poly.pdbx_seq_one_letter_code
_entity_poly.pdbx_strand_id
1 'polypeptide(L)'
;MGIDFLDVSCGLYETGMTCVEPISFAQGWRRDFIAAVKSQVQIPIIGVSAIREPEVAEAFLEDGVEDFVSLGRAWLADENWGRKVQEGREKELRKCISCLRCFESLSEYNAAGVPAECAVNPRTAREKKYGDLIYDTKGHKAVVIGGGPAGMSAAQTLAQRGVKVTLLDRLNELGGTLNIAKKPPLKERMQWVADYYDEEFQRLDVKVELGIEADAEKVLSYQPDAVIVATGSAPIFPEKIPGIHGSNVYTVESILEDKAKLENKKIAVIGAGLTGLETAEYLCEKKNQVIIVDMLDTPAPTANKTNVTDVCSRLNKYGAQFILKHALKEITEEAILLEDIEDKQEKTIPVDVVVLSLGYKPDQKLAEELKDKGVSVDIIGSAVKDGNIAPAVRSGYEIGCSLFTDTQRIPSFKIPKEDLSEFGKVSLMDNQEGIYLAYLTDPDAIARILPPPLKPFSMPVVTLSVCHINNPTFADDYYEAILGVYATYGKTLGLYPLGLVLGGTGAEMAVQCGRDNGSIPKKMGAEFVIRRNGDQVTAGVTRRGTQLIDVDMKLGEYNSYLTHALYQAPEAGKQVFGGGFYFHFDRKPDEAGIPHFENTALLMNQCEYNYQTWEPGFVNLDLKSSLDDPWAELPIRTIVGGAYSKNSLLVHKLNKVQELEAEEVMPYLLTGYYDRTAFMETGRK
;
A
#
# COMPACT_ATOMS: atom_id res chain seq x y z
N MET A 1 10.01 34.39 18.28
CA MET A 1 10.21 32.94 18.45
C MET A 1 10.40 32.20 17.13
N GLY A 2 10.27 32.83 15.95
CA GLY A 2 10.62 32.18 14.66
C GLY A 2 9.86 30.89 14.39
N ILE A 3 8.60 30.81 14.86
CA ILE A 3 7.73 29.64 14.70
C ILE A 3 6.99 29.78 13.38
N ASP A 4 7.07 28.77 12.53
CA ASP A 4 6.43 28.75 11.20
C ASP A 4 4.96 28.28 11.25
N PHE A 5 4.63 27.32 12.13
CA PHE A 5 3.30 26.75 12.31
C PHE A 5 3.03 26.41 13.78
N LEU A 6 1.75 26.41 14.18
CA LEU A 6 1.31 25.87 15.48
C LEU A 6 0.43 24.64 15.26
N ASP A 7 0.84 23.48 15.78
CA ASP A 7 0.00 22.26 15.79
C ASP A 7 -0.79 22.19 17.10
N VAL A 8 -2.12 22.29 16.99
CA VAL A 8 -3.04 22.42 18.12
C VAL A 8 -3.77 21.10 18.35
N SER A 9 -3.65 20.61 19.58
CA SER A 9 -4.38 19.44 20.09
C SER A 9 -5.00 19.73 21.46
N CYS A 10 -5.73 18.78 22.04
CA CYS A 10 -6.30 18.91 23.37
C CYS A 10 -6.16 17.64 24.21
N GLY A 11 -6.15 17.83 25.53
CA GLY A 11 -6.02 16.75 26.50
C GLY A 11 -4.56 16.36 26.76
N LEU A 12 -4.40 15.52 27.79
CA LEU A 12 -3.16 14.87 28.20
C LEU A 12 -3.46 13.39 28.44
N TYR A 13 -2.43 12.55 28.64
CA TYR A 13 -2.65 11.12 28.90
C TYR A 13 -3.57 10.86 30.10
N GLU A 14 -3.49 11.70 31.14
CA GLU A 14 -4.33 11.67 32.34
C GLU A 14 -5.80 12.00 32.05
N THR A 15 -6.08 12.70 30.94
CA THR A 15 -7.45 13.02 30.50
C THR A 15 -8.10 11.87 29.70
N GLY A 16 -7.34 10.80 29.42
CA GLY A 16 -7.86 9.56 28.83
C GLY A 16 -8.54 9.76 27.48
N MET A 17 -9.87 9.57 27.45
CA MET A 17 -10.70 9.55 26.23
C MET A 17 -10.63 10.85 25.41
N THR A 18 -10.35 12.00 26.03
CA THR A 18 -10.23 13.29 25.31
C THR A 18 -8.89 13.45 24.59
N CYS A 19 -7.86 12.71 25.03
CA CYS A 19 -6.57 12.64 24.34
C CYS A 19 -6.61 11.59 23.22
N VAL A 20 -7.16 10.40 23.52
CA VAL A 20 -7.26 9.27 22.59
C VAL A 20 -8.73 8.87 22.43
N GLU A 21 -9.34 9.28 21.31
CA GLU A 21 -10.79 9.24 21.20
C GLU A 21 -11.32 7.88 20.72
N PRO A 22 -12.20 7.21 21.50
CA PRO A 22 -12.91 6.02 21.07
C PRO A 22 -13.95 6.36 19.98
N ILE A 23 -14.62 5.34 19.47
CA ILE A 23 -15.57 5.48 18.35
C ILE A 23 -16.74 6.45 18.64
N SER A 24 -17.11 6.61 19.91
CA SER A 24 -18.22 7.48 20.34
C SER A 24 -18.01 8.97 20.08
N PHE A 25 -16.78 9.42 19.84
CA PHE A 25 -16.50 10.82 19.58
C PHE A 25 -16.86 11.20 18.14
N ALA A 26 -17.58 12.31 17.98
CA ALA A 26 -17.88 12.88 16.68
C ALA A 26 -16.60 13.31 15.94
N GLN A 27 -16.60 13.22 14.61
CA GLN A 27 -15.56 13.91 13.83
C GLN A 27 -15.72 15.41 14.04
N GLY A 28 -14.61 16.14 14.10
CA GLY A 28 -14.65 17.60 14.28
C GLY A 28 -14.94 18.08 15.71
N TRP A 29 -15.00 17.21 16.73
CA TRP A 29 -15.41 17.59 18.10
C TRP A 29 -14.51 18.65 18.78
N ARG A 30 -13.28 18.88 18.30
CA ARG A 30 -12.32 19.86 18.84
C ARG A 30 -12.39 21.22 18.15
N ARG A 31 -13.31 21.42 17.21
CA ARG A 31 -13.47 22.62 16.39
C ARG A 31 -13.33 23.91 17.19
N ASP A 32 -14.10 24.06 18.26
CA ASP A 32 -14.14 25.30 19.04
C ASP A 32 -12.82 25.58 19.77
N PHE A 33 -12.10 24.54 20.20
CA PHE A 33 -10.78 24.70 20.84
C PHE A 33 -9.74 25.18 19.83
N ILE A 34 -9.76 24.63 18.61
CA ILE A 34 -8.86 25.01 17.53
C ILE A 34 -9.14 26.45 17.10
N ALA A 35 -10.42 26.78 16.86
CA ALA A 35 -10.86 28.12 16.51
C ALA A 35 -10.50 29.17 17.57
N ALA A 36 -10.59 28.81 18.86
CA ALA A 36 -10.19 29.69 19.95
C ALA A 36 -8.70 30.06 19.85
N VAL A 37 -7.81 29.12 19.55
CA VAL A 37 -6.38 29.41 19.34
C VAL A 37 -6.18 30.23 18.06
N LYS A 38 -6.82 29.84 16.96
CA LYS A 38 -6.76 30.53 15.66
C LYS A 38 -7.12 32.01 15.77
N SER A 39 -8.11 32.35 16.59
CA SER A 39 -8.53 33.74 16.81
C SER A 39 -7.48 34.63 17.47
N GLN A 40 -6.44 34.05 18.10
CA GLN A 40 -5.44 34.79 18.87
C GLN A 40 -4.09 34.95 18.15
N VAL A 41 -3.91 34.31 16.98
CA VAL A 41 -2.62 34.25 16.29
C VAL A 41 -2.75 34.52 14.80
N GLN A 42 -1.67 35.05 14.20
CA GLN A 42 -1.56 35.21 12.74
C GLN A 42 -0.72 34.11 12.09
N ILE A 43 -0.01 33.32 12.90
CA ILE A 43 0.80 32.18 12.43
C ILE A 43 -0.17 31.07 11.98
N PRO A 44 0.10 30.35 10.87
CA PRO A 44 -0.75 29.26 10.44
C PRO A 44 -0.87 28.14 11.48
N ILE A 45 -2.05 27.54 11.55
CA ILE A 45 -2.43 26.49 12.49
C ILE A 45 -2.66 25.18 11.74
N ILE A 46 -2.11 24.12 12.31
CA ILE A 46 -2.45 22.73 12.01
C ILE A 46 -3.37 22.26 13.15
N GLY A 47 -4.53 21.65 12.84
CA GLY A 47 -5.44 21.16 13.88
C GLY A 47 -5.82 19.70 13.70
N VAL A 48 -5.89 18.97 14.82
CA VAL A 48 -6.31 17.56 14.85
C VAL A 48 -7.66 17.42 15.53
N SER A 49 -8.67 16.94 14.79
CA SER A 49 -10.04 16.82 15.35
C SER A 49 -10.77 15.53 14.95
N ALA A 50 -10.09 14.38 15.06
CA ALA A 50 -10.67 13.07 14.78
C ALA A 50 -11.30 12.95 13.37
N ILE A 51 -10.76 13.67 12.39
CA ILE A 51 -11.24 13.72 11.00
C ILE A 51 -10.89 12.41 10.28
N ARG A 52 -11.84 11.87 9.52
CA ARG A 52 -11.77 10.60 8.76
C ARG A 52 -12.24 10.76 7.32
N GLU A 53 -13.22 11.63 7.13
CA GLU A 53 -13.87 11.90 5.85
C GLU A 53 -13.34 13.21 5.25
N PRO A 54 -13.02 13.25 3.94
CA PRO A 54 -12.50 14.45 3.29
C PRO A 54 -13.43 15.66 3.43
N GLU A 55 -14.74 15.46 3.39
CA GLU A 55 -15.73 16.53 3.48
C GLU A 55 -15.70 17.25 4.84
N VAL A 56 -15.35 16.52 5.90
CA VAL A 56 -15.17 17.12 7.24
C VAL A 56 -13.87 17.92 7.30
N ALA A 57 -12.82 17.44 6.62
CA ALA A 57 -11.55 18.15 6.49
C ALA A 57 -11.76 19.48 5.72
N GLU A 58 -12.45 19.41 4.58
CA GLU A 58 -12.73 20.56 3.72
C GLU A 58 -13.55 21.62 4.46
N ALA A 59 -14.60 21.21 5.18
CA ALA A 59 -15.40 22.13 5.98
C ALA A 59 -14.57 22.90 7.02
N PHE A 60 -13.55 22.29 7.62
CA PHE A 60 -12.67 22.97 8.58
C PHE A 60 -11.80 24.04 7.91
N LEU A 61 -11.34 23.77 6.68
CA LEU A 61 -10.55 24.71 5.89
C LEU A 61 -11.42 25.86 5.36
N GLU A 62 -12.58 25.56 4.78
CA GLU A 62 -13.53 26.56 4.27
C GLU A 62 -14.02 27.50 5.37
N ASP A 63 -14.30 26.96 6.56
CA ASP A 63 -14.74 27.74 7.72
C ASP A 63 -13.61 28.53 8.40
N GLY A 64 -12.36 28.38 7.93
CA GLY A 64 -11.19 29.09 8.47
C GLY A 64 -10.83 28.68 9.90
N VAL A 65 -11.19 27.46 10.33
CA VAL A 65 -10.90 26.92 11.66
C VAL A 65 -9.40 26.63 11.81
N GLU A 66 -8.79 26.09 10.76
CA GLU A 66 -7.37 25.73 10.66
C GLU A 66 -6.86 25.98 9.23
N ASP A 67 -5.54 26.08 9.04
CA ASP A 67 -4.93 26.25 7.71
C ASP A 67 -4.43 24.91 7.14
N PHE A 68 -4.18 23.94 8.03
CA PHE A 68 -3.80 22.57 7.67
C PHE A 68 -4.57 21.58 8.53
N VAL A 69 -5.06 20.52 7.89
CA VAL A 69 -5.72 19.42 8.59
C VAL A 69 -4.70 18.40 9.06
N SER A 70 -4.66 18.15 10.37
CA SER A 70 -3.83 17.08 10.94
C SER A 70 -4.60 15.77 11.00
N LEU A 71 -4.05 14.78 10.31
CA LEU A 71 -4.54 13.41 10.29
C LEU A 71 -3.49 12.52 10.96
N GLY A 72 -3.94 11.66 11.87
CA GLY A 72 -3.07 10.64 12.51
C GLY A 72 -3.54 9.24 12.15
N ARG A 73 -4.57 8.77 12.84
CA ARG A 73 -5.13 7.41 12.64
C ARG A 73 -5.70 7.16 11.24
N ALA A 74 -6.06 8.22 10.49
CA ALA A 74 -6.48 8.08 9.10
C ALA A 74 -5.34 7.54 8.22
N TRP A 75 -4.11 8.04 8.38
CA TRP A 75 -2.93 7.51 7.66
C TRP A 75 -2.58 6.08 8.04
N LEU A 76 -2.86 5.66 9.28
CA LEU A 76 -2.70 4.27 9.67
C LEU A 76 -3.68 3.38 8.93
N ALA A 77 -4.92 3.83 8.73
CA ALA A 77 -5.94 3.06 8.02
C ALA A 77 -5.73 3.09 6.49
N ASP A 78 -5.26 4.19 5.93
CA ASP A 78 -4.99 4.32 4.50
C ASP A 78 -3.75 5.18 4.26
N GLU A 79 -2.64 4.54 3.90
CA GLU A 79 -1.39 5.22 3.58
C GLU A 79 -1.51 6.13 2.33
N ASN A 80 -2.51 5.90 1.48
CA ASN A 80 -2.77 6.66 0.27
C ASN A 80 -3.91 7.69 0.44
N TRP A 81 -4.37 7.97 1.67
CA TRP A 81 -5.52 8.85 1.93
C TRP A 81 -5.43 10.17 1.14
N GLY A 82 -4.34 10.93 1.32
CA GLY A 82 -4.18 12.23 0.65
C GLY A 82 -4.10 12.13 -0.87
N ARG A 83 -3.44 11.09 -1.41
CA ARG A 83 -3.36 10.87 -2.86
C ARG A 83 -4.74 10.55 -3.45
N LYS A 84 -5.50 9.66 -2.78
CA LYS A 84 -6.86 9.29 -3.22
C LYS A 84 -7.80 10.49 -3.20
N VAL A 85 -7.74 11.33 -2.16
CA VAL A 85 -8.54 12.56 -2.10
C VAL A 85 -8.16 13.52 -3.23
N GLN A 86 -6.85 13.76 -3.44
CA GLN A 86 -6.37 14.62 -4.52
C GLN A 86 -6.81 14.14 -5.92
N GLU A 87 -6.95 12.83 -6.11
CA GLU A 87 -7.35 12.20 -7.37
C GLU A 87 -8.88 12.00 -7.49
N GLY A 88 -9.68 12.43 -6.50
CA GLY A 88 -11.14 12.25 -6.48
C GLY A 88 -11.60 10.80 -6.25
N ARG A 89 -10.72 9.94 -5.74
CA ARG A 89 -10.97 8.51 -5.46
C ARG A 89 -11.44 8.25 -4.04
N GLU A 90 -12.31 9.11 -3.52
CA GLU A 90 -12.72 9.10 -2.11
C GLU A 90 -13.48 7.83 -1.68
N LYS A 91 -14.20 7.21 -2.61
CA LYS A 91 -14.87 5.91 -2.40
C LYS A 91 -13.90 4.78 -2.11
N GLU A 92 -12.64 4.90 -2.53
CA GLU A 92 -11.58 3.92 -2.29
C GLU A 92 -10.87 4.13 -0.94
N LEU A 93 -11.34 5.08 -0.11
CA LEU A 93 -10.70 5.36 1.18
C LEU A 93 -11.00 4.25 2.19
N ARG A 94 -9.93 3.67 2.72
CA ARG A 94 -10.02 2.78 3.89
C ARG A 94 -10.11 3.63 5.16
N LYS A 95 -11.32 4.07 5.52
CA LYS A 95 -11.56 4.99 6.64
C LYS A 95 -11.20 4.36 7.99
N CYS A 96 -10.56 5.14 8.87
CA CYS A 96 -10.31 4.70 10.25
C CYS A 96 -11.61 4.68 11.06
N ILE A 97 -11.95 3.51 11.59
CA ILE A 97 -13.17 3.25 12.39
C ILE A 97 -13.06 3.63 13.88
N SER A 98 -11.97 4.30 14.29
CA SER A 98 -11.72 4.71 15.69
C SER A 98 -11.82 3.58 16.74
N CYS A 99 -11.49 2.33 16.36
CA CYS A 99 -11.57 1.16 17.25
C CYS A 99 -10.50 1.08 18.36
N LEU A 100 -9.50 1.96 18.30
CA LEU A 100 -8.35 2.02 19.21
C LEU A 100 -7.40 0.81 19.22
N ARG A 101 -7.52 -0.12 18.26
CA ARG A 101 -6.53 -1.22 18.15
C ARG A 101 -5.10 -0.71 17.98
N CYS A 102 -4.90 0.43 17.29
CA CYS A 102 -3.58 1.06 17.16
C CYS A 102 -2.97 1.43 18.52
N PHE A 103 -3.74 1.97 19.45
CA PHE A 103 -3.27 2.31 20.80
C PHE A 103 -3.17 1.10 21.73
N GLU A 104 -4.09 0.16 21.60
CA GLU A 104 -4.04 -1.12 22.32
C GLU A 104 -2.76 -1.89 21.98
N SER A 105 -2.54 -2.17 20.69
CA SER A 105 -1.33 -2.84 20.22
C SER A 105 -0.06 -2.04 20.50
N LEU A 106 -0.09 -0.71 20.38
CA LEU A 106 1.05 0.11 20.78
C LEU A 106 1.39 -0.12 22.25
N SER A 107 0.41 -0.14 23.14
CA SER A 107 0.63 -0.36 24.57
C SER A 107 1.12 -1.79 24.88
N GLU A 108 0.55 -2.80 24.20
CA GLU A 108 0.97 -4.21 24.31
C GLU A 108 2.41 -4.43 23.84
N TYR A 109 2.81 -3.76 22.74
CA TYR A 109 4.00 -4.09 21.97
C TYR A 109 5.18 -3.15 22.20
N ASN A 110 4.95 -1.96 22.78
CA ASN A 110 5.98 -0.92 22.96
C ASN A 110 7.23 -1.46 23.67
N ALA A 111 7.06 -2.22 24.76
CA ALA A 111 8.18 -2.78 25.52
C ALA A 111 9.05 -3.77 24.71
N ALA A 112 8.46 -4.40 23.69
CA ALA A 112 9.15 -5.34 22.80
C ALA A 112 9.71 -4.67 21.53
N GLY A 113 9.50 -3.35 21.36
CA GLY A 113 9.88 -2.63 20.13
C GLY A 113 9.11 -3.10 18.90
N VAL A 114 7.95 -3.74 19.07
CA VAL A 114 7.12 -4.23 17.98
C VAL A 114 6.14 -3.12 17.56
N PRO A 115 5.99 -2.81 16.25
CA PRO A 115 5.11 -1.74 15.81
C PRO A 115 3.62 -2.01 16.09
N ALA A 116 2.86 -0.93 16.30
CA ALA A 116 1.42 -0.96 16.39
C ALA A 116 0.76 -1.55 15.13
N GLU A 117 -0.51 -1.91 15.21
CA GLU A 117 -1.28 -2.41 14.07
C GLU A 117 -2.63 -1.69 13.94
N CYS A 118 -3.11 -1.60 12.70
CA CYS A 118 -4.45 -1.10 12.41
C CYS A 118 -5.43 -2.27 12.26
N ALA A 119 -6.67 -2.09 12.71
CA ALA A 119 -7.67 -3.16 12.59
C ALA A 119 -8.14 -3.39 11.15
N VAL A 120 -8.11 -2.36 10.31
CA VAL A 120 -8.60 -2.43 8.93
C VAL A 120 -7.46 -2.48 7.91
N ASN A 121 -6.26 -2.02 8.28
CA ASN A 121 -5.08 -2.04 7.42
C ASN A 121 -4.00 -2.98 7.97
N PRO A 122 -3.85 -4.19 7.39
CA PRO A 122 -2.87 -5.16 7.85
C PRO A 122 -1.42 -4.73 7.51
N ARG A 123 -1.23 -3.80 6.55
CA ARG A 123 0.10 -3.30 6.14
C ARG A 123 0.67 -2.26 7.08
N THR A 124 -0.14 -1.63 7.95
CA THR A 124 0.32 -0.56 8.84
C THR A 124 1.57 -0.94 9.61
N ALA A 125 2.63 -0.14 9.45
CA ALA A 125 3.94 -0.32 10.06
C ALA A 125 4.59 -1.69 9.77
N ARG A 126 4.16 -2.34 8.69
CA ARG A 126 4.62 -3.64 8.16
C ARG A 126 4.81 -3.56 6.65
N GLU A 127 4.92 -2.37 6.09
CA GLU A 127 5.07 -2.10 4.65
C GLU A 127 6.32 -2.80 4.12
N LYS A 128 7.44 -2.68 4.83
CA LYS A 128 8.69 -3.37 4.51
C LYS A 128 8.60 -4.90 4.69
N LYS A 129 7.80 -5.38 5.65
CA LYS A 129 7.62 -6.83 5.89
C LYS A 129 6.88 -7.46 4.72
N TYR A 130 5.81 -6.83 4.25
CA TYR A 130 4.95 -7.39 3.22
C TYR A 130 5.41 -7.05 1.80
N GLY A 131 6.09 -5.92 1.58
CA GLY A 131 6.51 -5.50 0.25
C GLY A 131 5.33 -5.28 -0.70
N ASP A 132 5.58 -5.40 -1.99
CA ASP A 132 4.54 -5.34 -3.02
C ASP A 132 3.91 -6.73 -3.25
N LEU A 133 2.64 -6.72 -3.65
CA LEU A 133 1.91 -7.95 -3.91
C LEU A 133 2.40 -8.58 -5.22
N ILE A 134 2.76 -9.87 -5.18
CA ILE A 134 3.19 -10.63 -6.36
C ILE A 134 1.96 -10.96 -7.22
N TYR A 135 1.91 -10.43 -8.43
CA TYR A 135 0.81 -10.68 -9.37
C TYR A 135 0.78 -12.14 -9.85
N ASP A 136 -0.41 -12.73 -9.90
CA ASP A 136 -0.68 -14.05 -10.45
C ASP A 136 -0.79 -13.99 -11.97
N THR A 137 0.19 -14.55 -12.66
CA THR A 137 0.22 -14.62 -14.12
C THR A 137 -0.38 -15.91 -14.68
N LYS A 138 -0.79 -16.86 -13.84
CA LYS A 138 -1.33 -18.16 -14.29
C LYS A 138 -2.86 -18.17 -14.37
N GLY A 139 -3.53 -17.15 -13.82
CA GLY A 139 -4.97 -16.99 -13.89
C GLY A 139 -5.72 -17.98 -12.99
N HIS A 140 -5.16 -18.24 -11.81
CA HIS A 140 -5.75 -19.13 -10.81
C HIS A 140 -7.12 -18.63 -10.34
N LYS A 141 -7.92 -19.57 -9.83
CA LYS A 141 -9.25 -19.33 -9.28
C LYS A 141 -9.27 -19.66 -7.79
N ALA A 142 -9.84 -18.76 -7.00
CA ALA A 142 -10.05 -18.98 -5.57
C ALA A 142 -11.53 -18.82 -5.20
N VAL A 143 -12.03 -19.70 -4.33
CA VAL A 143 -13.33 -19.55 -3.69
C VAL A 143 -13.13 -19.18 -2.23
N VAL A 144 -13.68 -18.04 -1.82
CA VAL A 144 -13.65 -17.55 -0.43
C VAL A 144 -15.05 -17.71 0.17
N ILE A 145 -15.16 -18.40 1.30
CA ILE A 145 -16.44 -18.67 1.96
C ILE A 145 -16.56 -17.82 3.22
N GLY A 146 -17.48 -16.85 3.21
CA GLY A 146 -17.70 -15.88 4.28
C GLY A 146 -17.25 -14.47 3.88
N GLY A 147 -18.19 -13.55 3.77
CA GLY A 147 -18.04 -12.10 3.57
C GLY A 147 -17.86 -11.32 4.86
N GLY A 148 -17.32 -11.95 5.92
CA GLY A 148 -16.81 -11.25 7.11
C GLY A 148 -15.44 -10.63 6.89
N PRO A 149 -14.86 -9.91 7.88
CA PRO A 149 -13.60 -9.18 7.71
C PRO A 149 -12.42 -10.01 7.18
N ALA A 150 -12.30 -11.27 7.60
CA ALA A 150 -11.25 -12.17 7.15
C ALA A 150 -11.41 -12.56 5.67
N GLY A 151 -12.59 -13.03 5.29
CA GLY A 151 -12.83 -13.42 3.90
C GLY A 151 -12.84 -12.22 2.96
N MET A 152 -13.35 -11.06 3.41
CA MET A 152 -13.28 -9.84 2.61
C MET A 152 -11.84 -9.41 2.33
N SER A 153 -10.98 -9.44 3.37
CA SER A 153 -9.57 -9.13 3.21
C SER A 153 -8.84 -10.14 2.31
N ALA A 154 -9.15 -11.43 2.42
CA ALA A 154 -8.55 -12.45 1.56
C ALA A 154 -8.96 -12.26 0.09
N ALA A 155 -10.25 -12.05 -0.16
CA ALA A 155 -10.78 -11.82 -1.49
C ALA A 155 -10.17 -10.57 -2.14
N GLN A 156 -10.09 -9.47 -1.40
CA GLN A 156 -9.46 -8.24 -1.87
C GLN A 156 -7.99 -8.48 -2.24
N THR A 157 -7.19 -9.06 -1.35
CA THR A 157 -5.76 -9.25 -1.58
C THR A 157 -5.50 -10.21 -2.75
N LEU A 158 -6.27 -11.28 -2.88
CA LEU A 158 -6.18 -12.21 -4.01
C LEU A 158 -6.52 -11.52 -5.35
N ALA A 159 -7.60 -10.73 -5.37
CA ALA A 159 -8.03 -10.02 -6.58
C ALA A 159 -7.06 -8.89 -6.96
N GLN A 160 -6.47 -8.18 -6.00
CA GLN A 160 -5.38 -7.22 -6.24
C GLN A 160 -4.16 -7.88 -6.89
N ARG A 161 -3.96 -9.19 -6.66
CA ARG A 161 -2.93 -9.99 -7.31
C ARG A 161 -3.40 -10.57 -8.66
N GLY A 162 -4.59 -10.27 -9.16
CA GLY A 162 -5.09 -10.79 -10.43
C GLY A 162 -5.67 -12.21 -10.37
N VAL A 163 -5.80 -12.81 -9.18
CA VAL A 163 -6.49 -14.10 -9.00
C VAL A 163 -7.99 -13.92 -9.24
N LYS A 164 -8.63 -14.87 -9.94
CA LYS A 164 -10.09 -14.84 -10.14
C LYS A 164 -10.80 -15.31 -8.88
N VAL A 165 -11.43 -14.39 -8.16
CA VAL A 165 -12.07 -14.67 -6.88
C VAL A 165 -13.58 -14.79 -7.01
N THR A 166 -14.15 -15.84 -6.40
CA THR A 166 -15.58 -15.91 -6.06
C THR A 166 -15.74 -15.91 -4.55
N LEU A 167 -16.46 -14.94 -4.00
CA LEU A 167 -16.83 -14.86 -2.59
C LEU A 167 -18.28 -15.31 -2.41
N LEU A 168 -18.51 -16.27 -1.51
CA LEU A 168 -19.84 -16.76 -1.15
C LEU A 168 -20.17 -16.37 0.29
N ASP A 169 -21.35 -15.81 0.55
CA ASP A 169 -21.85 -15.59 1.91
C ASP A 169 -23.33 -15.97 2.01
N ARG A 170 -23.71 -16.55 3.15
CA ARG A 170 -25.10 -16.89 3.51
C ARG A 170 -25.95 -15.66 3.83
N LEU A 171 -25.33 -14.56 4.25
CA LEU A 171 -26.00 -13.30 4.54
C LEU A 171 -26.30 -12.54 3.24
N ASN A 172 -27.29 -11.67 3.27
CA ASN A 172 -27.71 -10.84 2.12
C ASN A 172 -26.90 -9.53 1.99
N GLU A 173 -25.93 -9.30 2.87
CA GLU A 173 -25.01 -8.16 2.85
C GLU A 173 -23.62 -8.59 3.32
N LEU A 174 -22.57 -7.92 2.83
CA LEU A 174 -21.21 -8.09 3.31
C LEU A 174 -21.06 -7.61 4.76
N GLY A 175 -20.01 -8.04 5.43
CA GLY A 175 -19.63 -7.58 6.77
C GLY A 175 -19.59 -8.68 7.83
N GLY A 176 -20.32 -9.79 7.65
CA GLY A 176 -20.40 -10.85 8.65
C GLY A 176 -20.80 -10.31 10.03
N THR A 177 -19.99 -10.56 11.05
CA THR A 177 -20.24 -10.07 12.42
C THR A 177 -20.18 -8.55 12.56
N LEU A 178 -19.62 -7.81 11.59
CA LEU A 178 -19.70 -6.33 11.57
C LEU A 178 -21.15 -5.84 11.49
N ASN A 179 -22.04 -6.60 10.86
CA ASN A 179 -23.46 -6.25 10.74
C ASN A 179 -24.20 -6.26 12.08
N ILE A 180 -23.64 -7.00 13.04
CA ILE A 180 -24.06 -7.01 14.44
C ILE A 180 -23.32 -5.92 15.21
N ALA A 181 -22.00 -5.80 15.04
CA ALA A 181 -21.17 -4.84 15.77
C ALA A 181 -21.46 -3.36 15.47
N LYS A 182 -22.13 -3.06 14.34
CA LYS A 182 -22.57 -1.71 13.95
C LYS A 182 -23.85 -1.24 14.64
N LYS A 183 -24.55 -2.13 15.35
CA LYS A 183 -25.89 -1.89 15.94
C LYS A 183 -25.89 -1.18 17.29
N PRO A 184 -24.93 -1.43 18.21
CA PRO A 184 -24.86 -0.68 19.45
C PRO A 184 -24.69 0.83 19.19
N PRO A 185 -25.13 1.70 20.11
CA PRO A 185 -25.11 3.15 19.90
C PRO A 185 -23.72 3.68 19.56
N LEU A 186 -23.65 4.62 18.59
CA LEU A 186 -22.43 5.31 18.16
C LEU A 186 -21.41 4.41 17.44
N LYS A 187 -21.80 3.21 17.00
CA LYS A 187 -20.94 2.26 16.28
C LYS A 187 -21.23 2.17 14.78
N GLU A 188 -22.00 3.10 14.23
CA GLU A 188 -22.46 3.11 12.84
C GLU A 188 -21.27 3.10 11.85
N ARG A 189 -20.14 3.71 12.23
CA ARG A 189 -18.88 3.73 11.45
C ARG A 189 -18.28 2.35 11.18
N MET A 190 -18.71 1.31 11.90
CA MET A 190 -18.31 -0.06 11.58
C MET A 190 -18.80 -0.48 10.18
N GLN A 191 -19.87 0.13 9.68
CA GLN A 191 -20.37 -0.06 8.31
C GLN A 191 -19.32 0.31 7.25
N TRP A 192 -18.48 1.32 7.53
CA TRP A 192 -17.44 1.77 6.59
C TRP A 192 -16.46 0.67 6.18
N VAL A 193 -16.28 -0.37 7.01
CA VAL A 193 -15.43 -1.50 6.66
C VAL A 193 -16.07 -2.31 5.54
N ALA A 194 -17.36 -2.61 5.63
CA ALA A 194 -18.07 -3.35 4.58
C ALA A 194 -18.22 -2.51 3.31
N ASP A 195 -18.54 -1.21 3.44
CA ASP A 195 -18.65 -0.30 2.30
C ASP A 195 -17.34 -0.21 1.51
N TYR A 196 -16.20 -0.13 2.22
CA TYR A 196 -14.88 -0.13 1.61
C TYR A 196 -14.62 -1.38 0.77
N TYR A 197 -14.95 -2.57 1.31
CA TYR A 197 -14.74 -3.81 0.57
C TYR A 197 -15.72 -3.97 -0.59
N ASP A 198 -16.95 -3.47 -0.47
CA ASP A 198 -17.91 -3.49 -1.57
C ASP A 198 -17.42 -2.67 -2.78
N GLU A 199 -16.98 -1.43 -2.54
CA GLU A 199 -16.38 -0.57 -3.58
C GLU A 199 -15.10 -1.21 -4.17
N GLU A 200 -14.26 -1.83 -3.34
CA GLU A 200 -13.07 -2.55 -3.81
C GLU A 200 -13.40 -3.79 -4.63
N PHE A 201 -14.44 -4.54 -4.29
CA PHE A 201 -14.87 -5.71 -5.06
C PHE A 201 -15.43 -5.35 -6.42
N GLN A 202 -16.17 -4.24 -6.52
CA GLN A 202 -16.60 -3.69 -7.80
C GLN A 202 -15.39 -3.29 -8.66
N ARG A 203 -14.40 -2.61 -8.06
CA ARG A 203 -13.18 -2.17 -8.76
C ARG A 203 -12.29 -3.32 -9.21
N LEU A 204 -12.22 -4.39 -8.42
CA LEU A 204 -11.35 -5.55 -8.64
C LEU A 204 -12.03 -6.71 -9.36
N ASP A 205 -13.30 -6.55 -9.78
CA ASP A 205 -14.12 -7.60 -10.43
C ASP A 205 -14.20 -8.90 -9.60
N VAL A 206 -14.36 -8.77 -8.28
CA VAL A 206 -14.60 -9.92 -7.40
C VAL A 206 -16.04 -10.37 -7.57
N LYS A 207 -16.25 -11.66 -7.90
CA LYS A 207 -17.59 -12.21 -8.00
C LYS A 207 -18.15 -12.49 -6.61
N VAL A 208 -19.12 -11.68 -6.15
CA VAL A 208 -19.78 -11.86 -4.86
C VAL A 208 -21.16 -12.50 -5.05
N GLU A 209 -21.41 -13.63 -4.39
CA GLU A 209 -22.74 -14.25 -4.31
C GLU A 209 -23.22 -14.28 -2.85
N LEU A 210 -24.21 -13.44 -2.54
CA LEU A 210 -24.83 -13.29 -1.21
C LEU A 210 -26.12 -14.10 -1.12
N GLY A 211 -26.57 -14.40 0.10
CA GLY A 211 -27.77 -15.19 0.37
C GLY A 211 -27.62 -16.68 0.04
N ILE A 212 -26.39 -17.17 -0.08
CA ILE A 212 -26.07 -18.55 -0.47
C ILE A 212 -25.30 -19.23 0.66
N GLU A 213 -25.91 -20.26 1.24
CA GLU A 213 -25.19 -21.18 2.12
C GLU A 213 -24.31 -22.10 1.28
N ALA A 214 -22.99 -21.99 1.45
CA ALA A 214 -22.03 -22.79 0.71
C ALA A 214 -21.98 -24.22 1.28
N ASP A 215 -22.17 -25.21 0.42
CA ASP A 215 -21.83 -26.60 0.69
C ASP A 215 -20.65 -27.04 -0.18
N ALA A 216 -20.14 -28.24 0.07
CA ALA A 216 -18.99 -28.75 -0.67
C ALA A 216 -19.27 -28.92 -2.18
N GLU A 217 -20.50 -29.20 -2.60
CA GLU A 217 -20.85 -29.37 -4.02
C GLU A 217 -20.85 -28.02 -4.75
N LYS A 218 -21.47 -27.01 -4.13
CA LYS A 218 -21.48 -25.63 -4.61
C LYS A 218 -20.07 -25.08 -4.73
N VAL A 219 -19.21 -25.28 -3.73
CA VAL A 219 -17.81 -24.84 -3.77
C VAL A 219 -17.06 -25.48 -4.94
N LEU A 220 -17.18 -26.80 -5.11
CA LEU A 220 -16.52 -27.54 -6.18
C LEU A 220 -17.03 -27.18 -7.59
N SER A 221 -18.27 -26.71 -7.71
CA SER A 221 -18.85 -26.29 -9.00
C SER A 221 -18.09 -25.13 -9.67
N TYR A 222 -17.34 -24.33 -8.90
CA TYR A 222 -16.51 -23.24 -9.41
C TYR A 222 -15.14 -23.69 -9.93
N GLN A 223 -14.78 -24.96 -9.73
CA GLN A 223 -13.47 -25.52 -10.07
C GLN A 223 -12.31 -24.66 -9.52
N PRO A 224 -12.25 -24.41 -8.20
CA PRO A 224 -11.21 -23.58 -7.60
C PRO A 224 -9.85 -24.30 -7.55
N ASP A 225 -8.78 -23.52 -7.72
CA ASP A 225 -7.40 -23.94 -7.41
C ASP A 225 -7.09 -23.82 -5.91
N ALA A 226 -7.81 -22.93 -5.19
CA ALA A 226 -7.74 -22.82 -3.73
C ALA A 226 -9.12 -22.49 -3.12
N VAL A 227 -9.37 -23.03 -1.93
CA VAL A 227 -10.59 -22.77 -1.14
C VAL A 227 -10.20 -22.18 0.21
N ILE A 228 -10.75 -20.99 0.51
CA ILE A 228 -10.50 -20.27 1.75
C ILE A 228 -11.78 -20.25 2.57
N VAL A 229 -11.74 -20.84 3.77
CA VAL A 229 -12.87 -20.91 4.69
C VAL A 229 -12.74 -19.81 5.75
N ALA A 230 -13.63 -18.83 5.69
CA ALA A 230 -13.72 -17.66 6.58
C ALA A 230 -15.11 -17.58 7.25
N THR A 231 -15.68 -18.72 7.62
CA THR A 231 -17.04 -18.93 8.15
C THR A 231 -17.30 -18.31 9.52
N GLY A 232 -16.27 -17.77 10.17
CA GLY A 232 -16.40 -17.06 11.44
C GLY A 232 -16.61 -17.98 12.64
N SER A 233 -17.41 -17.54 13.60
CA SER A 233 -17.64 -18.21 14.87
C SER A 233 -19.12 -18.18 15.26
N ALA A 234 -19.52 -19.01 16.22
CA ALA A 234 -20.88 -19.13 16.72
C ALA A 234 -20.92 -18.97 18.26
N PRO A 235 -22.03 -18.46 18.85
CA PRO A 235 -22.17 -18.30 20.29
C PRO A 235 -21.98 -19.62 21.07
N ILE A 236 -21.45 -19.51 22.28
CA ILE A 236 -21.31 -20.64 23.21
C ILE A 236 -22.56 -20.77 24.10
N PHE A 237 -23.11 -21.98 24.18
CA PHE A 237 -24.17 -22.36 25.10
C PHE A 237 -23.62 -23.35 26.14
N PRO A 238 -23.45 -22.95 27.42
CA PRO A 238 -23.02 -23.87 28.46
C PRO A 238 -24.17 -24.82 28.85
N GLU A 239 -24.22 -26.00 28.22
CA GLU A 239 -25.29 -27.00 28.41
C GLU A 239 -25.50 -27.47 29.86
N LYS A 240 -24.56 -27.18 30.76
CA LYS A 240 -24.65 -27.53 32.18
C LYS A 240 -25.53 -26.57 33.00
N ILE A 241 -25.88 -25.40 32.47
CA ILE A 241 -26.72 -24.42 33.16
C ILE A 241 -28.19 -24.79 32.90
N PRO A 242 -28.97 -25.17 33.93
CA PRO A 242 -30.38 -25.46 33.75
C PRO A 242 -31.13 -24.22 33.23
N GLY A 243 -32.06 -24.45 32.31
CA GLY A 243 -32.87 -23.37 31.69
C GLY A 243 -32.17 -22.55 30.60
N ILE A 244 -30.94 -22.90 30.20
CA ILE A 244 -30.18 -22.15 29.18
C ILE A 244 -30.84 -22.05 27.79
N HIS A 245 -31.78 -22.94 27.49
CA HIS A 245 -32.59 -22.95 26.26
C HIS A 245 -34.04 -22.48 26.50
N GLY A 246 -34.29 -21.78 27.61
CA GLY A 246 -35.61 -21.23 27.93
C GLY A 246 -36.11 -20.23 26.89
N SER A 247 -37.42 -20.07 26.79
CA SER A 247 -38.04 -19.13 25.82
C SER A 247 -37.73 -17.65 26.10
N ASN A 248 -37.27 -17.35 27.32
CA ASN A 248 -36.82 -16.04 27.77
C ASN A 248 -35.30 -15.82 27.60
N VAL A 249 -34.59 -16.72 26.93
CA VAL A 249 -33.13 -16.66 26.73
C VAL A 249 -32.80 -16.29 25.29
N TYR A 250 -31.92 -15.30 25.12
CA TYR A 250 -31.55 -14.73 23.83
C TYR A 250 -30.02 -14.67 23.67
N THR A 251 -29.54 -14.70 22.43
CA THR A 251 -28.13 -14.40 22.11
C THR A 251 -27.95 -12.92 21.77
N VAL A 252 -26.71 -12.44 21.82
CA VAL A 252 -26.33 -11.10 21.37
C VAL A 252 -26.89 -10.78 19.97
N GLU A 253 -26.74 -11.70 19.01
CA GLU A 253 -27.21 -11.50 17.63
C GLU A 253 -28.72 -11.29 17.59
N SER A 254 -29.49 -12.14 18.28
CA SER A 254 -30.95 -12.03 18.29
C SER A 254 -31.46 -10.70 18.88
N ILE A 255 -30.70 -10.11 19.80
CA ILE A 255 -30.98 -8.80 20.38
C ILE A 255 -30.60 -7.67 19.42
N LEU A 256 -29.38 -7.68 18.89
CA LEU A 256 -28.84 -6.60 18.07
C LEU A 256 -29.41 -6.57 16.64
N GLU A 257 -29.93 -7.69 16.14
CA GLU A 257 -30.76 -7.74 14.93
C GLU A 257 -32.19 -7.25 15.17
N ASP A 258 -32.53 -6.85 16.41
CA ASP A 258 -33.85 -6.38 16.84
C ASP A 258 -34.98 -7.40 16.59
N LYS A 259 -34.65 -8.70 16.56
CA LYS A 259 -35.63 -9.79 16.35
C LYS A 259 -36.54 -9.96 17.56
N ALA A 260 -36.01 -9.73 18.76
CA ALA A 260 -36.73 -9.89 20.02
C ALA A 260 -37.65 -8.69 20.38
N LYS A 261 -37.38 -7.50 19.84
CA LYS A 261 -38.15 -6.25 20.07
C LYS A 261 -38.49 -5.98 21.54
N LEU A 262 -37.49 -6.06 22.41
CA LEU A 262 -37.67 -5.92 23.86
C LEU A 262 -37.74 -4.45 24.27
N GLU A 263 -38.82 -4.06 24.94
CA GLU A 263 -39.00 -2.72 25.53
C GLU A 263 -39.65 -2.87 26.92
N ASN A 264 -39.26 -2.00 27.86
CA ASN A 264 -39.79 -1.96 29.23
C ASN A 264 -39.66 -3.30 29.99
N LYS A 265 -38.59 -4.06 29.73
CA LYS A 265 -38.26 -5.32 30.41
C LYS A 265 -37.11 -5.15 31.39
N LYS A 266 -37.05 -6.05 32.37
CA LYS A 266 -35.89 -6.25 33.24
C LYS A 266 -35.03 -7.38 32.69
N ILE A 267 -33.83 -7.05 32.22
CA ILE A 267 -33.00 -7.95 31.42
C ILE A 267 -31.67 -8.22 32.13
N ALA A 268 -31.28 -9.48 32.25
CA ALA A 268 -29.93 -9.87 32.64
C ALA A 268 -29.06 -10.13 31.42
N VAL A 269 -27.97 -9.38 31.27
CA VAL A 269 -26.90 -9.67 30.29
C VAL A 269 -25.81 -10.45 31.01
N ILE A 270 -25.59 -11.70 30.60
CA ILE A 270 -24.64 -12.62 31.23
C ILE A 270 -23.34 -12.57 30.43
N GLY A 271 -22.31 -11.98 31.04
CA GLY A 271 -21.02 -11.65 30.45
C GLY A 271 -20.84 -10.14 30.29
N ALA A 272 -19.88 -9.58 31.03
CA ALA A 272 -19.46 -8.18 31.00
C ALA A 272 -18.21 -7.97 30.12
N GLY A 273 -18.00 -8.82 29.11
CA GLY A 273 -17.08 -8.53 28.00
C GLY A 273 -17.58 -7.35 27.16
N LEU A 274 -16.73 -6.78 26.30
CA LEU A 274 -17.07 -5.56 25.54
C LEU A 274 -18.37 -5.72 24.73
N THR A 275 -18.57 -6.88 24.08
CA THR A 275 -19.83 -7.21 23.37
C THR A 275 -21.04 -7.18 24.29
N GLY A 276 -20.94 -7.73 25.51
CA GLY A 276 -22.01 -7.73 26.49
C GLY A 276 -22.34 -6.32 26.98
N LEU A 277 -21.32 -5.50 27.23
CA LEU A 277 -21.50 -4.09 27.62
C LEU A 277 -22.19 -3.28 26.52
N GLU A 278 -21.77 -3.43 25.27
CA GLU A 278 -22.38 -2.74 24.13
C GLU A 278 -23.81 -3.23 23.86
N THR A 279 -24.09 -4.52 24.06
CA THR A 279 -25.46 -5.07 23.98
C THR A 279 -26.34 -4.54 25.10
N ALA A 280 -25.80 -4.45 26.32
CA ALA A 280 -26.50 -3.83 27.45
C ALA A 280 -26.84 -2.35 27.15
N GLU A 281 -25.93 -1.62 26.52
CA GLU A 281 -26.16 -0.22 26.15
C GLU A 281 -27.31 -0.10 25.13
N TYR A 282 -27.30 -0.95 24.09
CA TYR A 282 -28.40 -1.02 23.11
C TYR A 282 -29.76 -1.29 23.79
N LEU A 283 -29.79 -2.21 24.75
CA LEU A 283 -31.02 -2.54 25.49
C LEU A 283 -31.49 -1.39 26.40
N CYS A 284 -30.56 -0.67 27.03
CA CYS A 284 -30.86 0.52 27.84
C CYS A 284 -31.50 1.63 26.99
N GLU A 285 -31.01 1.87 25.77
CA GLU A 285 -31.59 2.87 24.85
C GLU A 285 -33.05 2.54 24.51
N LYS A 286 -33.41 1.24 24.48
CA LYS A 286 -34.77 0.73 24.32
C LYS A 286 -35.58 0.72 25.63
N LYS A 287 -35.23 1.56 26.60
CA LYS A 287 -35.94 1.75 27.90
C LYS A 287 -36.05 0.49 28.76
N ASN A 288 -35.14 -0.47 28.61
CA ASN A 288 -35.08 -1.64 29.46
C ASN A 288 -34.28 -1.36 30.74
N GLN A 289 -34.58 -2.06 31.81
CA GLN A 289 -33.76 -2.09 33.02
C GLN A 289 -32.75 -3.23 32.88
N VAL A 290 -31.45 -2.89 32.81
CA VAL A 290 -30.42 -3.89 32.51
C VAL A 290 -29.55 -4.19 33.74
N ILE A 291 -29.36 -5.47 33.99
CA ILE A 291 -28.42 -6.02 34.97
C ILE A 291 -27.33 -6.76 34.21
N ILE A 292 -26.09 -6.37 34.40
CA ILE A 292 -24.92 -6.98 33.77
C ILE A 292 -24.27 -7.89 34.81
N VAL A 293 -24.15 -9.17 34.50
CA VAL A 293 -23.62 -10.19 35.42
C VAL A 293 -22.34 -10.77 34.84
N ASP A 294 -21.27 -10.87 35.65
CA ASP A 294 -20.05 -11.58 35.25
C ASP A 294 -19.40 -12.27 36.46
N MET A 295 -18.72 -13.37 36.19
CA MET A 295 -17.91 -14.08 37.19
C MET A 295 -16.59 -13.37 37.45
N LEU A 296 -16.11 -12.52 36.55
CA LEU A 296 -14.93 -11.69 36.75
C LEU A 296 -15.26 -10.51 37.66
N ASP A 297 -14.24 -9.96 38.31
CA ASP A 297 -14.37 -8.82 39.23
C ASP A 297 -14.31 -7.45 38.54
N THR A 298 -13.97 -7.46 37.25
CA THR A 298 -13.74 -6.27 36.44
C THR A 298 -14.39 -6.46 35.06
N PRO A 299 -15.13 -5.46 34.53
CA PRO A 299 -15.69 -5.54 33.18
C PRO A 299 -14.61 -5.57 32.10
N ALA A 300 -14.77 -6.44 31.10
CA ALA A 300 -13.97 -6.54 29.88
C ALA A 300 -12.44 -6.34 30.09
N PRO A 301 -11.79 -7.11 30.98
CA PRO A 301 -10.40 -6.84 31.40
C PRO A 301 -9.37 -7.04 30.28
N THR A 302 -9.74 -7.74 29.21
CA THR A 302 -8.91 -8.02 28.03
C THR A 302 -9.14 -7.02 26.89
N ALA A 303 -10.08 -6.08 27.04
CA ALA A 303 -10.36 -5.06 26.03
C ALA A 303 -9.63 -3.74 26.34
N ASN A 304 -9.51 -2.90 25.31
CA ASN A 304 -8.99 -1.54 25.47
C ASN A 304 -9.75 -0.75 26.56
N LYS A 305 -9.03 -0.34 27.62
CA LYS A 305 -9.59 0.34 28.79
C LYS A 305 -10.33 1.64 28.45
N THR A 306 -9.91 2.36 27.42
CA THR A 306 -10.57 3.59 26.98
C THR A 306 -11.97 3.28 26.43
N ASN A 307 -12.10 2.25 25.60
CA ASN A 307 -13.42 1.80 25.11
C ASN A 307 -14.32 1.29 26.26
N VAL A 308 -13.76 0.53 27.21
CA VAL A 308 -14.51 0.02 28.37
C VAL A 308 -15.00 1.16 29.26
N THR A 309 -14.14 2.13 29.55
CA THR A 309 -14.50 3.30 30.37
C THR A 309 -15.59 4.12 29.70
N ASP A 310 -15.52 4.28 28.38
CA ASP A 310 -16.48 5.02 27.57
C ASP A 310 -17.88 4.41 27.62
N VAL A 311 -18.02 3.11 27.30
CA VAL A 311 -19.32 2.41 27.35
C VAL A 311 -19.86 2.31 28.78
N CYS A 312 -19.02 2.00 29.77
CA CYS A 312 -19.45 1.94 31.17
C CYS A 312 -19.93 3.30 31.69
N SER A 313 -19.31 4.42 31.27
CA SER A 313 -19.76 5.76 31.64
C SER A 313 -21.19 6.03 31.15
N ARG A 314 -21.52 5.59 29.93
CA ARG A 314 -22.87 5.72 29.36
C ARG A 314 -23.87 4.77 30.02
N LEU A 315 -23.49 3.51 30.25
CA LEU A 315 -24.30 2.54 31.00
C LEU A 315 -24.66 3.03 32.42
N ASN A 316 -23.72 3.66 33.12
CA ASN A 316 -23.97 4.26 34.43
C ASN A 316 -25.01 5.39 34.37
N LYS A 317 -25.03 6.20 33.30
CA LYS A 317 -26.06 7.24 33.10
C LYS A 317 -27.46 6.65 32.86
N TYR A 318 -27.54 5.47 32.26
CA TYR A 318 -28.78 4.71 32.13
C TYR A 318 -29.22 4.01 33.42
N GLY A 319 -28.36 3.96 34.45
CA GLY A 319 -28.64 3.25 35.69
C GLY A 319 -28.51 1.73 35.58
N ALA A 320 -27.72 1.23 34.62
CA ALA A 320 -27.43 -0.20 34.50
C ALA A 320 -26.74 -0.72 35.78
N GLN A 321 -27.15 -1.90 36.25
CA GLN A 321 -26.60 -2.50 37.46
C GLN A 321 -25.52 -3.52 37.11
N PHE A 322 -24.40 -3.51 37.84
CA PHE A 322 -23.32 -4.47 37.67
C PHE A 322 -23.28 -5.45 38.84
N ILE A 323 -23.32 -6.74 38.54
CA ILE A 323 -23.17 -7.83 39.50
C ILE A 323 -21.97 -8.67 39.06
N LEU A 324 -20.80 -8.22 39.50
CA LEU A 324 -19.51 -8.86 39.24
C LEU A 324 -19.22 -9.92 40.31
N LYS A 325 -18.22 -10.76 40.08
CA LYS A 325 -17.87 -11.88 40.97
C LYS A 325 -19.02 -12.89 41.19
N HIS A 326 -19.92 -13.04 40.22
CA HIS A 326 -21.07 -13.94 40.32
C HIS A 326 -21.18 -14.84 39.10
N ALA A 327 -21.24 -16.15 39.32
CA ALA A 327 -21.47 -17.13 38.28
C ALA A 327 -22.98 -17.40 38.12
N LEU A 328 -23.46 -17.48 36.87
CA LEU A 328 -24.81 -17.94 36.57
C LEU A 328 -24.92 -19.45 36.83
N LYS A 329 -25.87 -19.86 37.65
CA LYS A 329 -26.10 -21.27 38.01
C LYS A 329 -27.31 -21.86 37.32
N GLU A 330 -28.40 -21.11 37.24
CA GLU A 330 -29.68 -21.55 36.69
C GLU A 330 -30.47 -20.36 36.15
N ILE A 331 -31.24 -20.60 35.09
CA ILE A 331 -32.23 -19.67 34.55
C ILE A 331 -33.61 -20.31 34.73
N THR A 332 -34.55 -19.56 35.31
CA THR A 332 -35.97 -19.94 35.37
C THR A 332 -36.80 -19.00 34.47
N GLU A 333 -38.11 -19.21 34.40
CA GLU A 333 -38.99 -18.34 33.59
C GLU A 333 -39.05 -16.90 34.10
N GLU A 334 -38.82 -16.66 35.39
CA GLU A 334 -39.01 -15.34 36.04
C GLU A 334 -37.75 -14.82 36.76
N ALA A 335 -36.66 -15.60 36.81
CA ALA A 335 -35.46 -15.25 37.56
C ALA A 335 -34.18 -15.93 37.06
N ILE A 336 -33.05 -15.42 37.54
CA ILE A 336 -31.74 -16.07 37.46
C ILE A 336 -31.21 -16.40 38.86
N LEU A 337 -30.55 -17.54 38.99
CA LEU A 337 -29.80 -17.93 40.18
C LEU A 337 -28.31 -17.64 39.97
N LEU A 338 -27.74 -16.85 40.86
CA LEU A 338 -26.32 -16.48 40.84
C LEU A 338 -25.61 -17.03 42.06
N GLU A 339 -24.38 -17.51 41.91
CA GLU A 339 -23.48 -17.92 42.99
C GLU A 339 -22.31 -16.94 43.07
N ASP A 340 -22.06 -16.38 44.25
CA ASP A 340 -20.85 -15.61 44.51
C ASP A 340 -19.61 -16.50 44.38
N ILE A 341 -18.61 -16.05 43.62
CA ILE A 341 -17.43 -16.89 43.35
C ILE A 341 -16.55 -17.12 44.60
N GLU A 342 -16.59 -16.21 45.58
CA GLU A 342 -15.74 -16.21 46.77
C GLU A 342 -16.35 -17.03 47.90
N ASP A 343 -17.57 -16.70 48.33
CA ASP A 343 -18.18 -17.33 49.52
C ASP A 343 -19.24 -18.41 49.21
N LYS A 344 -19.54 -18.62 47.93
CA LYS A 344 -20.49 -19.62 47.42
C LYS A 344 -21.94 -19.39 47.85
N GLN A 345 -22.27 -18.19 48.33
CA GLN A 345 -23.66 -17.85 48.60
C GLN A 345 -24.43 -17.68 47.30
N GLU A 346 -25.63 -18.27 47.27
CA GLU A 346 -26.54 -18.16 46.14
C GLU A 346 -27.54 -17.03 46.37
N LYS A 347 -27.87 -16.31 45.30
CA LYS A 347 -28.93 -15.30 45.30
C LYS A 347 -29.75 -15.37 44.04
N THR A 348 -31.06 -15.24 44.20
CA THR A 348 -32.02 -15.22 43.09
C THR A 348 -32.35 -13.78 42.73
N ILE A 349 -32.30 -13.45 41.44
CA ILE A 349 -32.61 -12.13 40.92
C ILE A 349 -33.78 -12.25 39.93
N PRO A 350 -34.94 -11.62 40.20
CA PRO A 350 -36.04 -11.60 39.27
C PRO A 350 -35.66 -10.86 37.99
N VAL A 351 -35.88 -11.47 36.83
CA VAL A 351 -35.65 -10.88 35.50
C VAL A 351 -36.67 -11.45 34.51
N ASP A 352 -37.08 -10.64 33.55
CA ASP A 352 -38.01 -11.06 32.49
C ASP A 352 -37.28 -11.81 31.37
N VAL A 353 -36.02 -11.44 31.11
CA VAL A 353 -35.25 -11.90 29.96
C VAL A 353 -33.78 -12.09 30.33
N VAL A 354 -33.14 -13.08 29.73
CA VAL A 354 -31.69 -13.33 29.83
C VAL A 354 -31.04 -13.23 28.46
N VAL A 355 -29.92 -12.52 28.38
CA VAL A 355 -29.11 -12.38 27.16
C VAL A 355 -27.73 -12.98 27.42
N LEU A 356 -27.33 -13.95 26.61
CA LEU A 356 -26.06 -14.65 26.76
C LEU A 356 -24.96 -13.97 25.93
N SER A 357 -23.90 -13.53 26.61
CA SER A 357 -22.66 -12.98 26.02
C SER A 357 -21.44 -13.74 26.58
N LEU A 358 -21.46 -15.07 26.42
CA LEU A 358 -20.51 -16.00 27.05
C LEU A 358 -19.35 -16.44 26.15
N GLY A 359 -19.10 -15.69 25.07
CA GLY A 359 -18.05 -15.97 24.09
C GLY A 359 -18.51 -16.83 22.92
N TYR A 360 -17.56 -17.09 22.00
CA TYR A 360 -17.80 -17.72 20.72
C TYR A 360 -16.86 -18.89 20.47
N LYS A 361 -17.31 -19.87 19.69
CA LYS A 361 -16.52 -21.02 19.22
C LYS A 361 -16.33 -20.94 17.70
N PRO A 362 -15.16 -21.31 17.16
CA PRO A 362 -14.94 -21.35 15.71
C PRO A 362 -15.93 -22.26 14.98
N ASP A 363 -16.37 -21.85 13.79
CA ASP A 363 -17.20 -22.68 12.91
C ASP A 363 -16.33 -23.26 11.78
N GLN A 364 -15.98 -24.54 11.90
CA GLN A 364 -15.13 -25.26 10.93
C GLN A 364 -15.88 -26.37 10.19
N LYS A 365 -17.20 -26.49 10.35
CA LYS A 365 -17.96 -27.65 9.85
C LYS A 365 -17.77 -27.85 8.35
N LEU A 366 -17.92 -26.79 7.55
CA LEU A 366 -17.72 -26.86 6.10
C LEU A 366 -16.27 -27.19 5.71
N ALA A 367 -15.28 -26.72 6.49
CA ALA A 367 -13.88 -27.07 6.23
C ALA A 367 -13.63 -28.56 6.44
N GLU A 368 -14.24 -29.18 7.45
CA GLU A 368 -14.19 -30.62 7.69
C GLU A 368 -14.86 -31.39 6.55
N GLU A 369 -16.06 -30.98 6.14
CA GLU A 369 -16.79 -31.59 5.01
C GLU A 369 -16.00 -31.54 3.68
N LEU A 370 -15.29 -30.43 3.41
CA LEU A 370 -14.44 -30.28 2.23
C LEU A 370 -13.20 -31.18 2.30
N LYS A 371 -12.56 -31.27 3.48
CA LYS A 371 -11.41 -32.16 3.70
C LYS A 371 -11.78 -33.63 3.53
N ASP A 372 -12.96 -34.04 4.01
CA ASP A 372 -13.47 -35.41 3.84
C ASP A 372 -13.69 -35.78 2.36
N LYS A 373 -13.94 -34.78 1.50
CA LYS A 373 -14.01 -34.95 0.04
C LYS A 373 -12.65 -34.80 -0.67
N GLY A 374 -11.54 -34.71 0.06
CA GLY A 374 -10.19 -34.60 -0.49
C GLY A 374 -9.79 -33.20 -0.98
N VAL A 375 -10.53 -32.16 -0.58
CA VAL A 375 -10.23 -30.77 -0.95
C VAL A 375 -9.31 -30.15 0.10
N SER A 376 -8.18 -29.57 -0.34
CA SER A 376 -7.33 -28.76 0.52
C SER A 376 -7.99 -27.41 0.79
N VAL A 377 -8.04 -26.99 2.06
CA VAL A 377 -8.68 -25.74 2.47
C VAL A 377 -7.78 -24.96 3.43
N ASP A 378 -7.78 -23.64 3.27
CA ASP A 378 -7.16 -22.71 4.20
C ASP A 378 -8.22 -22.09 5.10
N ILE A 379 -8.09 -22.24 6.41
CA ILE A 379 -9.05 -21.69 7.38
C ILE A 379 -8.47 -20.38 7.94
N ILE A 380 -9.27 -19.31 7.94
CA ILE A 380 -8.84 -17.98 8.39
C ILE A 380 -9.85 -17.30 9.33
N GLY A 381 -9.41 -16.23 9.97
CA GLY A 381 -10.23 -15.42 10.86
C GLY A 381 -10.80 -16.19 12.06
N SER A 382 -12.01 -15.83 12.46
CA SER A 382 -12.67 -16.43 13.64
C SER A 382 -13.02 -17.92 13.45
N ALA A 383 -12.94 -18.45 12.22
CA ALA A 383 -13.05 -19.88 11.95
C ALA A 383 -11.82 -20.67 12.43
N VAL A 384 -10.68 -20.02 12.71
CA VAL A 384 -9.53 -20.66 13.37
C VAL A 384 -9.64 -20.50 14.88
N LYS A 385 -9.81 -19.25 15.32
CA LYS A 385 -9.88 -18.86 16.73
C LYS A 385 -10.68 -17.57 16.79
N ASP A 386 -11.64 -17.51 17.71
CA ASP A 386 -12.40 -16.29 17.94
C ASP A 386 -11.49 -15.07 18.15
N GLY A 387 -11.89 -13.92 17.60
CA GLY A 387 -11.02 -12.76 17.56
C GLY A 387 -11.66 -11.49 16.99
N ASN A 388 -10.98 -10.38 17.25
CA ASN A 388 -11.37 -9.04 16.81
C ASN A 388 -11.13 -8.83 15.29
N ILE A 389 -11.54 -7.68 14.77
CA ILE A 389 -11.39 -7.30 13.34
C ILE A 389 -9.92 -7.40 12.89
N ALA A 390 -8.97 -6.94 13.70
CA ALA A 390 -7.55 -6.88 13.33
C ALA A 390 -6.93 -8.25 12.99
N PRO A 391 -7.00 -9.28 13.86
CA PRO A 391 -6.49 -10.61 13.49
C PRO A 391 -7.27 -11.24 12.34
N ALA A 392 -8.58 -10.97 12.22
CA ALA A 392 -9.38 -11.46 11.10
C ALA A 392 -8.89 -10.91 9.76
N VAL A 393 -8.82 -9.58 9.62
CA VAL A 393 -8.31 -8.89 8.43
C VAL A 393 -6.87 -9.32 8.14
N ARG A 394 -5.99 -9.36 9.16
CA ARG A 394 -4.60 -9.81 8.98
C ARG A 394 -4.51 -11.24 8.43
N SER A 395 -5.26 -12.19 8.99
CA SER A 395 -5.22 -13.57 8.50
C SER A 395 -5.69 -13.69 7.05
N GLY A 396 -6.69 -12.91 6.64
CA GLY A 396 -7.15 -12.84 5.25
C GLY A 396 -6.10 -12.23 4.32
N TYR A 397 -5.48 -11.13 4.74
CA TYR A 397 -4.41 -10.51 3.98
C TYR A 397 -3.20 -11.44 3.83
N GLU A 398 -2.77 -12.13 4.90
CA GLU A 398 -1.61 -13.01 4.88
C GLU A 398 -1.82 -14.22 3.96
N ILE A 399 -2.98 -14.88 4.02
CA ILE A 399 -3.27 -15.98 3.07
C ILE A 399 -3.37 -15.44 1.63
N GLY A 400 -3.96 -14.26 1.46
CA GLY A 400 -4.06 -13.58 0.18
C GLY A 400 -2.71 -13.19 -0.39
N CYS A 401 -1.68 -12.97 0.44
CA CYS A 401 -0.31 -12.72 -0.01
C CYS A 401 0.42 -14.01 -0.42
N SER A 402 0.17 -15.13 0.27
CA SER A 402 0.98 -16.34 0.14
C SER A 402 0.45 -17.37 -0.87
N LEU A 403 -0.85 -17.37 -1.18
CA LEU A 403 -1.41 -18.35 -2.11
C LEU A 403 -0.84 -18.17 -3.52
N PHE A 404 -0.60 -19.27 -4.24
CA PHE A 404 -0.08 -19.26 -5.62
C PHE A 404 1.26 -18.54 -5.82
N THR A 405 2.01 -18.23 -4.76
CA THR A 405 3.38 -17.71 -4.88
C THR A 405 4.34 -18.89 -4.88
N ASP A 406 4.99 -19.17 -6.01
CA ASP A 406 5.89 -20.32 -6.15
C ASP A 406 7.24 -20.17 -5.42
N THR A 407 7.56 -19.00 -4.85
CA THR A 407 8.91 -18.78 -4.31
C THR A 407 8.97 -17.70 -3.25
N GLN A 408 9.34 -18.07 -2.02
CA GLN A 408 10.38 -17.30 -1.35
C GLN A 408 11.67 -17.53 -2.15
N ARG A 409 12.11 -16.53 -2.91
CA ARG A 409 13.49 -16.54 -3.43
C ARG A 409 14.41 -16.39 -2.22
N ILE A 410 14.98 -17.50 -1.77
CA ILE A 410 15.90 -17.47 -0.63
C ILE A 410 17.18 -16.77 -1.10
N PRO A 411 17.62 -15.69 -0.42
CA PRO A 411 18.89 -15.06 -0.73
C PRO A 411 20.02 -16.10 -0.66
N SER A 412 20.83 -16.16 -1.71
CA SER A 412 21.94 -17.09 -1.80
C SER A 412 23.19 -16.37 -2.27
N PHE A 413 24.35 -16.75 -1.71
CA PHE A 413 25.65 -16.33 -2.21
C PHE A 413 26.00 -16.94 -3.58
N LYS A 414 25.21 -17.92 -4.05
CA LYS A 414 25.42 -18.62 -5.32
C LYS A 414 24.10 -18.80 -6.07
N ILE A 415 24.08 -18.45 -7.35
CA ILE A 415 22.99 -18.85 -8.25
C ILE A 415 23.17 -20.32 -8.67
N PRO A 416 22.08 -21.08 -8.89
CA PRO A 416 22.13 -22.38 -9.55
C PRO A 416 22.79 -22.27 -10.93
N LYS A 417 23.47 -23.34 -11.37
CA LYS A 417 24.21 -23.33 -12.64
C LYS A 417 23.27 -23.26 -13.84
N GLU A 418 22.14 -23.91 -13.73
CA GLU A 418 21.03 -23.95 -14.69
C GLU A 418 20.46 -22.54 -14.97
N ASP A 419 20.40 -21.69 -13.95
CA ASP A 419 19.88 -20.32 -14.06
C ASP A 419 20.84 -19.36 -14.77
N LEU A 420 22.14 -19.70 -14.86
CA LEU A 420 23.15 -18.84 -15.49
C LEU A 420 22.82 -18.52 -16.95
N SER A 421 22.18 -19.44 -17.66
CA SER A 421 21.78 -19.25 -19.06
C SER A 421 20.67 -18.22 -19.26
N GLU A 422 19.94 -17.87 -18.20
CA GLU A 422 18.87 -16.87 -18.22
C GLU A 422 19.37 -15.46 -17.86
N PHE A 423 20.61 -15.32 -17.36
CA PHE A 423 21.17 -14.02 -16.98
C PHE A 423 21.23 -13.07 -18.20
N GLY A 424 20.46 -11.98 -18.14
CA GLY A 424 20.42 -10.95 -19.19
C GLY A 424 19.81 -11.40 -20.52
N LYS A 425 19.19 -12.59 -20.59
CA LYS A 425 18.68 -13.19 -21.83
C LYS A 425 17.60 -12.35 -22.51
N VAL A 426 16.73 -11.71 -21.73
CA VAL A 426 15.74 -10.74 -22.23
C VAL A 426 15.97 -9.42 -21.50
N SER A 427 16.21 -8.36 -22.28
CA SER A 427 16.34 -7.00 -21.79
C SER A 427 15.16 -6.18 -22.32
N LEU A 428 14.03 -6.29 -21.63
CA LEU A 428 12.81 -5.54 -21.88
C LEU A 428 12.63 -4.54 -20.73
N MET A 429 12.52 -3.26 -21.10
CA MET A 429 12.10 -2.18 -20.23
C MET A 429 10.66 -1.85 -20.60
N ASP A 430 9.72 -2.58 -20.00
CA ASP A 430 8.30 -2.45 -20.29
C ASP A 430 7.66 -1.33 -19.45
N ASN A 431 6.62 -0.72 -20.02
CA ASN A 431 5.85 0.36 -19.41
C ASN A 431 6.74 1.50 -18.87
N GLN A 432 7.59 2.03 -19.74
CA GLN A 432 8.36 3.25 -19.48
C GLN A 432 7.43 4.45 -19.63
N GLU A 433 7.28 5.21 -18.57
CA GLU A 433 6.43 6.40 -18.54
C GLU A 433 7.26 7.63 -18.18
N GLY A 434 7.22 8.66 -19.01
CA GLY A 434 7.92 9.90 -18.71
C GLY A 434 8.11 10.81 -19.90
N ILE A 435 9.13 11.65 -19.79
CA ILE A 435 9.45 12.69 -20.75
C ILE A 435 10.57 12.21 -21.68
N TYR A 436 10.39 12.43 -22.98
CA TYR A 436 11.41 12.24 -24.02
C TYR A 436 11.54 13.54 -24.80
N LEU A 437 12.73 14.13 -24.86
CA LEU A 437 12.95 15.42 -25.51
C LEU A 437 14.30 15.48 -26.23
N ALA A 438 14.41 16.43 -27.15
CA ALA A 438 15.63 16.69 -27.89
C ALA A 438 15.92 18.19 -28.00
N TYR A 439 17.21 18.53 -28.06
CA TYR A 439 17.69 19.88 -28.35
C TYR A 439 18.90 19.83 -29.29
N LEU A 440 19.15 20.95 -29.97
CA LEU A 440 20.36 21.16 -30.76
C LEU A 440 21.43 21.84 -29.90
N THR A 441 22.65 21.35 -30.00
CA THR A 441 23.82 21.89 -29.31
C THR A 441 24.89 22.38 -30.29
N ASP A 442 26.07 22.70 -29.77
CA ASP A 442 27.25 23.03 -30.56
C ASP A 442 27.88 21.75 -31.16
N PRO A 443 28.02 21.65 -32.50
CA PRO A 443 28.70 20.51 -33.14
C PRO A 443 30.10 20.24 -32.59
N ASP A 444 30.84 21.29 -32.23
CA ASP A 444 32.19 21.15 -31.69
C ASP A 444 32.16 20.57 -30.26
N ALA A 445 31.09 20.81 -29.50
CA ALA A 445 30.91 20.19 -28.19
C ALA A 445 30.72 18.68 -28.30
N ILE A 446 29.92 18.22 -29.27
CA ILE A 446 29.77 16.78 -29.55
C ILE A 446 31.09 16.17 -30.03
N ALA A 447 31.80 16.84 -30.94
CA ALA A 447 33.06 16.33 -31.49
C ALA A 447 34.16 16.14 -30.43
N ARG A 448 34.19 17.00 -29.39
CA ARG A 448 35.16 16.89 -28.29
C ARG A 448 34.97 15.67 -27.39
N ILE A 449 33.76 15.16 -27.27
CA ILE A 449 33.40 14.13 -26.28
C ILE A 449 33.08 12.77 -26.91
N LEU A 450 33.01 12.69 -28.24
CA LEU A 450 32.79 11.43 -28.95
C LEU A 450 34.10 10.63 -29.07
N PRO A 451 34.14 9.37 -28.56
CA PRO A 451 35.30 8.52 -28.75
C PRO A 451 35.46 8.10 -30.22
N PRO A 452 36.68 8.07 -30.78
CA PRO A 452 36.90 7.44 -32.08
C PRO A 452 36.51 5.95 -32.03
N PRO A 453 35.98 5.36 -33.12
CA PRO A 453 35.82 5.91 -34.47
C PRO A 453 34.47 6.60 -34.72
N LEU A 454 33.69 6.91 -33.68
CA LEU A 454 32.39 7.57 -33.84
C LEU A 454 32.58 8.98 -34.39
N LYS A 455 31.66 9.39 -35.26
CA LYS A 455 31.61 10.75 -35.83
C LYS A 455 30.31 11.44 -35.44
N PRO A 456 30.33 12.76 -35.19
CA PRO A 456 29.11 13.53 -34.98
C PRO A 456 28.12 13.29 -36.12
N PHE A 457 26.84 13.14 -35.79
CA PHE A 457 25.78 13.19 -36.80
C PHE A 457 25.73 14.59 -37.43
N SER A 458 25.32 14.67 -38.70
CA SER A 458 25.27 15.95 -39.44
C SER A 458 24.44 17.05 -38.77
N MET A 459 23.50 16.65 -37.91
CA MET A 459 22.74 17.54 -37.03
C MET A 459 23.18 17.32 -35.58
N PRO A 460 23.53 18.38 -34.82
CA PRO A 460 24.11 18.26 -33.49
C PRO A 460 23.01 18.03 -32.44
N VAL A 461 22.35 16.88 -32.53
CA VAL A 461 21.19 16.54 -31.69
C VAL A 461 21.65 15.89 -30.39
N VAL A 462 21.14 16.42 -29.30
CA VAL A 462 21.18 15.81 -27.97
C VAL A 462 19.77 15.35 -27.63
N THR A 463 19.65 14.12 -27.15
CA THR A 463 18.40 13.58 -26.60
C THR A 463 18.51 13.47 -25.09
N LEU A 464 17.42 13.80 -24.42
CA LEU A 464 17.25 13.61 -23.00
C LEU A 464 15.95 12.86 -22.73
N SER A 465 15.99 11.86 -21.86
CA SER A 465 14.78 11.24 -21.32
C SER A 465 14.79 11.27 -19.80
N VAL A 466 13.61 11.35 -19.19
CA VAL A 466 13.39 11.21 -17.75
C VAL A 466 12.14 10.35 -17.59
N CYS A 467 12.31 9.09 -17.20
CA CYS A 467 11.22 8.12 -17.15
C CYS A 467 11.26 7.25 -15.91
N HIS A 468 10.08 6.71 -15.58
CA HIS A 468 9.89 5.60 -14.66
C HIS A 468 9.69 4.32 -15.47
N ILE A 469 10.53 3.32 -15.22
CA ILE A 469 10.49 2.01 -15.87
C ILE A 469 9.80 1.07 -14.90
N ASN A 470 8.53 0.78 -15.15
CA ASN A 470 7.68 0.08 -14.19
C ASN A 470 7.93 -1.43 -14.17
N ASN A 471 8.12 -2.06 -15.34
CA ASN A 471 8.10 -3.52 -15.47
C ASN A 471 9.33 -4.07 -16.20
N PRO A 472 10.57 -3.81 -15.74
CA PRO A 472 11.75 -4.34 -16.39
C PRO A 472 11.91 -5.86 -16.15
N THR A 473 12.51 -6.59 -17.10
CA THR A 473 12.72 -8.04 -16.98
C THR A 473 13.96 -8.44 -16.17
N PHE A 474 14.78 -7.48 -15.75
CA PHE A 474 16.11 -7.73 -15.17
C PHE A 474 16.36 -7.00 -13.83
N ALA A 475 15.37 -6.24 -13.35
CA ALA A 475 15.42 -5.48 -12.10
C ALA A 475 14.00 -5.32 -11.55
N ASP A 476 13.87 -4.76 -10.34
CA ASP A 476 12.61 -4.15 -9.90
C ASP A 476 12.36 -2.83 -10.66
N ASP A 477 11.26 -2.14 -10.39
CA ASP A 477 10.97 -0.84 -11.00
C ASP A 477 12.06 0.19 -10.64
N TYR A 478 12.36 1.09 -11.58
CA TYR A 478 13.39 2.10 -11.36
C TYR A 478 13.16 3.34 -12.22
N TYR A 479 13.75 4.45 -11.81
CA TYR A 479 13.75 5.70 -12.56
C TYR A 479 15.06 5.85 -13.31
N GLU A 480 14.99 6.41 -14.51
CA GLU A 480 16.14 6.61 -15.37
C GLU A 480 16.10 8.00 -16.01
N ALA A 481 17.27 8.65 -16.08
CA ALA A 481 17.48 9.76 -17.00
C ALA A 481 18.71 9.50 -17.86
N ILE A 482 18.54 9.60 -19.18
CA ILE A 482 19.60 9.41 -20.18
C ILE A 482 19.85 10.74 -20.87
N LEU A 483 21.11 11.18 -20.90
CA LEU A 483 21.61 12.19 -21.82
C LEU A 483 22.48 11.51 -22.88
N GLY A 484 22.16 11.68 -24.16
CA GLY A 484 22.91 11.09 -25.26
C GLY A 484 22.94 11.96 -26.50
N VAL A 485 23.88 11.68 -27.39
CA VAL A 485 24.06 12.39 -28.66
C VAL A 485 23.92 11.45 -29.84
N TYR A 486 23.34 11.92 -30.94
CA TYR A 486 23.35 11.11 -32.17
C TYR A 486 24.74 11.13 -32.81
N ALA A 487 25.26 9.94 -33.08
CA ALA A 487 26.56 9.74 -33.70
C ALA A 487 26.45 8.72 -34.84
N THR A 488 27.50 8.64 -35.65
CA THR A 488 27.58 7.72 -36.78
C THR A 488 28.83 6.86 -36.71
N TYR A 489 28.68 5.60 -37.10
CA TYR A 489 29.77 4.69 -37.43
C TYR A 489 29.58 4.20 -38.86
N GLY A 490 30.47 4.61 -39.76
CA GLY A 490 30.29 4.39 -41.20
C GLY A 490 29.00 5.04 -41.71
N LYS A 491 28.00 4.23 -42.09
CA LYS A 491 26.66 4.69 -42.53
C LYS A 491 25.57 4.50 -41.47
N THR A 492 25.93 3.93 -40.32
CA THR A 492 24.98 3.56 -39.29
C THR A 492 24.81 4.72 -38.31
N LEU A 493 23.57 5.16 -38.11
CA LEU A 493 23.19 6.12 -37.08
C LEU A 493 22.86 5.39 -35.78
N GLY A 494 23.27 5.97 -34.65
CA GLY A 494 22.92 5.46 -33.33
C GLY A 494 23.08 6.51 -32.25
N LEU A 495 22.47 6.27 -31.10
CA LEU A 495 22.61 7.11 -29.92
C LEU A 495 23.87 6.71 -29.14
N TYR A 496 24.73 7.67 -28.81
CA TYR A 496 25.80 7.46 -27.85
C TYR A 496 25.39 8.08 -26.51
N PRO A 497 25.07 7.25 -25.49
CA PRO A 497 24.70 7.76 -24.17
C PRO A 497 25.95 8.23 -23.42
N LEU A 498 25.96 9.50 -23.03
CA LEU A 498 27.06 10.15 -22.31
C LEU A 498 26.88 10.06 -20.80
N GLY A 499 25.63 10.10 -20.35
CA GLY A 499 25.29 10.02 -18.94
C GLY A 499 23.97 9.31 -18.77
N LEU A 500 23.93 8.37 -17.82
CA LEU A 500 22.71 7.69 -17.45
C LEU A 500 22.66 7.59 -15.93
N VAL A 501 21.71 8.27 -15.30
CA VAL A 501 21.54 8.29 -13.85
C VAL A 501 20.26 7.58 -13.45
N LEU A 502 20.29 6.87 -12.31
CA LEU A 502 19.21 6.00 -11.87
C LEU A 502 18.84 6.25 -10.40
N GLY A 503 17.57 5.98 -10.10
CA GLY A 503 16.96 6.04 -8.78
C GLY A 503 15.87 4.98 -8.63
N GLY A 504 15.37 4.78 -7.41
CA GLY A 504 14.41 3.73 -7.11
C GLY A 504 15.04 2.40 -6.70
N THR A 505 14.20 1.42 -6.40
CA THR A 505 14.53 0.11 -5.82
C THR A 505 15.29 -0.79 -6.79
N GLY A 506 14.89 -0.83 -8.07
CA GLY A 506 15.54 -1.63 -9.11
C GLY A 506 16.85 -1.05 -9.66
N ALA A 507 17.23 0.17 -9.26
CA ALA A 507 18.35 0.89 -9.87
C ALA A 507 19.69 0.14 -9.72
N GLU A 508 19.92 -0.58 -8.62
CA GLU A 508 21.16 -1.32 -8.40
C GLU A 508 21.38 -2.40 -9.47
N MET A 509 20.37 -3.25 -9.67
CA MET A 509 20.42 -4.28 -10.70
C MET A 509 20.42 -3.68 -12.10
N ALA A 510 19.69 -2.58 -12.33
CA ALA A 510 19.72 -1.88 -13.60
C ALA A 510 21.12 -1.32 -13.94
N VAL A 511 21.88 -0.83 -12.94
CA VAL A 511 23.29 -0.45 -13.10
C VAL A 511 24.15 -1.66 -13.40
N GLN A 512 24.04 -2.72 -12.60
CA GLN A 512 24.88 -3.92 -12.75
C GLN A 512 24.68 -4.54 -14.14
N CYS A 513 23.44 -4.86 -14.51
CA CYS A 513 23.13 -5.42 -15.82
C CYS A 513 23.51 -4.49 -16.96
N GLY A 514 23.29 -3.17 -16.83
CA GLY A 514 23.66 -2.23 -17.90
C GLY A 514 25.16 -2.08 -18.10
N ARG A 515 25.97 -2.11 -17.02
CA ARG A 515 27.43 -2.06 -17.10
C ARG A 515 28.03 -3.37 -17.60
N ASP A 516 27.57 -4.49 -17.05
CA ASP A 516 28.12 -5.80 -17.37
C ASP A 516 27.71 -6.29 -18.76
N ASN A 517 26.43 -6.10 -19.13
CA ASN A 517 25.94 -6.57 -20.43
C ASN A 517 26.24 -5.57 -21.53
N GLY A 518 26.11 -4.27 -21.27
CA GLY A 518 26.12 -3.23 -22.31
C GLY A 518 27.24 -2.20 -22.19
N SER A 519 28.06 -2.26 -21.14
CA SER A 519 29.10 -1.26 -20.84
C SER A 519 28.58 0.19 -20.87
N ILE A 520 27.34 0.37 -20.38
CA ILE A 520 26.65 1.66 -20.35
C ILE A 520 27.15 2.47 -19.14
N PRO A 521 27.35 3.81 -19.26
CA PRO A 521 27.81 4.67 -18.16
C PRO A 521 26.70 4.97 -17.13
N LYS A 522 26.07 3.91 -16.60
CA LYS A 522 24.99 3.98 -15.60
C LYS A 522 25.53 4.38 -14.23
N LYS A 523 24.83 5.25 -13.50
CA LYS A 523 25.21 5.75 -12.16
C LYS A 523 24.03 5.74 -11.20
N MET A 524 24.25 5.28 -9.97
CA MET A 524 23.27 5.31 -8.88
C MET A 524 23.15 6.69 -8.21
N GLY A 525 22.08 6.85 -7.44
CA GLY A 525 21.92 7.90 -6.42
C GLY A 525 21.30 9.19 -6.95
N ALA A 526 20.51 9.10 -8.02
CA ALA A 526 19.67 10.20 -8.47
C ALA A 526 18.27 10.11 -7.84
N GLU A 527 17.72 11.27 -7.52
CA GLU A 527 16.36 11.48 -7.05
C GLU A 527 15.54 12.06 -8.21
N PHE A 528 14.32 11.55 -8.38
CA PHE A 528 13.45 11.86 -9.50
C PHE A 528 12.13 12.43 -9.01
N VAL A 529 11.64 13.44 -9.71
CA VAL A 529 10.28 13.96 -9.55
C VAL A 529 9.71 14.10 -10.95
N ILE A 530 8.59 13.42 -11.24
CA ILE A 530 7.81 13.61 -12.46
C ILE A 530 6.38 13.90 -12.02
N ARG A 531 5.81 15.03 -12.46
CA ARG A 531 4.45 15.45 -12.11
C ARG A 531 3.69 15.80 -13.37
N ARG A 532 2.42 15.43 -13.41
CA ARG A 532 1.46 15.84 -14.43
C ARG A 532 0.27 16.50 -13.75
N ASN A 533 -0.13 17.67 -14.22
CA ASN A 533 -1.33 18.38 -13.81
C ASN A 533 -2.06 18.87 -15.06
N GLY A 534 -3.07 18.13 -15.51
CA GLY A 534 -3.76 18.40 -16.77
C GLY A 534 -2.83 18.29 -17.98
N ASP A 535 -2.68 19.41 -18.69
CA ASP A 535 -1.79 19.58 -19.85
C ASP A 535 -0.36 20.01 -19.47
N GLN A 536 -0.06 20.23 -18.19
CA GLN A 536 1.28 20.59 -17.74
C GLN A 536 2.02 19.39 -17.15
N VAL A 537 3.27 19.18 -17.56
CA VAL A 537 4.18 18.14 -17.04
C VAL A 537 5.48 18.78 -16.59
N THR A 538 5.94 18.47 -15.38
CA THR A 538 7.25 18.89 -14.88
C THR A 538 8.10 17.69 -14.51
N ALA A 539 9.40 17.73 -14.80
CA ALA A 539 10.33 16.71 -14.34
C ALA A 539 11.62 17.29 -13.79
N GLY A 540 12.09 16.77 -12.67
CA GLY A 540 13.33 17.15 -12.03
C GLY A 540 14.18 15.92 -11.71
N VAL A 541 15.50 16.03 -11.95
CA VAL A 541 16.47 15.01 -11.55
C VAL A 541 17.60 15.66 -10.75
N THR A 542 17.75 15.23 -9.50
CA THR A 542 18.80 15.70 -8.59
C THR A 542 19.76 14.59 -8.28
N ARG A 543 21.05 14.88 -8.33
CA ARG A 543 22.08 13.92 -7.91
C ARG A 543 23.20 14.64 -7.17
N ARG A 544 23.57 14.11 -6.01
CA ARG A 544 24.62 14.68 -5.14
C ARG A 544 24.39 16.16 -4.82
N GLY A 545 23.13 16.54 -4.57
CA GLY A 545 22.76 17.91 -4.21
C GLY A 545 22.74 18.91 -5.37
N THR A 546 22.92 18.46 -6.63
CA THR A 546 22.79 19.30 -7.82
C THR A 546 21.55 18.89 -8.61
N GLN A 547 20.66 19.85 -8.90
CA GLN A 547 19.54 19.68 -9.82
C GLN A 547 20.10 19.63 -11.26
N LEU A 548 20.33 18.43 -11.79
CA LEU A 548 20.93 18.22 -13.11
C LEU A 548 19.96 18.59 -14.25
N ILE A 549 18.68 18.28 -14.05
CA ILE A 549 17.61 18.47 -15.03
C ILE A 549 16.46 19.19 -14.34
N ASP A 550 15.93 20.22 -14.97
CA ASP A 550 14.65 20.82 -14.63
C ASP A 550 13.85 21.06 -15.92
N VAL A 551 12.71 20.40 -16.05
CA VAL A 551 11.86 20.42 -17.24
C VAL A 551 10.48 20.93 -16.87
N ASP A 552 10.00 21.87 -17.67
CA ASP A 552 8.62 22.33 -17.70
C ASP A 552 8.08 22.11 -19.12
N MET A 553 7.02 21.31 -19.25
CA MET A 553 6.46 20.89 -20.53
C MET A 553 4.95 21.16 -20.56
N LYS A 554 4.49 21.90 -21.57
CA LYS A 554 3.07 22.05 -21.88
C LYS A 554 2.68 21.14 -23.03
N LEU A 555 1.75 20.21 -22.78
CA LEU A 555 1.25 19.26 -23.78
C LEU A 555 0.40 19.95 -24.84
N GLY A 556 0.45 19.43 -26.07
CA GLY A 556 -0.35 19.86 -27.21
C GLY A 556 0.47 19.98 -28.50
N GLU A 557 1.58 20.73 -28.47
CA GLU A 557 2.41 20.98 -29.66
C GLU A 557 3.91 20.93 -29.33
N TYR A 558 4.74 20.63 -30.33
CA TYR A 558 6.20 20.68 -30.17
C TYR A 558 6.73 22.10 -30.27
N ASN A 559 7.91 22.38 -29.69
CA ASN A 559 8.66 23.61 -30.04
C ASN A 559 9.00 23.66 -31.54
N SER A 560 9.26 22.50 -32.15
CA SER A 560 9.52 22.33 -33.58
C SER A 560 9.02 20.96 -34.06
N TYR A 561 8.40 20.96 -35.24
CA TYR A 561 7.93 19.73 -35.92
C TYR A 561 9.07 18.73 -36.22
N LEU A 562 10.33 19.18 -36.19
CA LEU A 562 11.50 18.31 -36.29
C LEU A 562 11.50 17.20 -35.22
N THR A 563 10.89 17.44 -34.05
CA THR A 563 10.74 16.43 -32.98
C THR A 563 10.05 15.17 -33.50
N HIS A 564 8.98 15.34 -34.28
CA HIS A 564 8.21 14.23 -34.83
C HIS A 564 9.09 13.34 -35.72
N ALA A 565 9.93 13.94 -36.58
CA ALA A 565 10.84 13.19 -37.43
C ALA A 565 11.98 12.52 -36.66
N LEU A 566 12.54 13.18 -35.64
CA LEU A 566 13.63 12.64 -34.82
C LEU A 566 13.24 11.35 -34.10
N TYR A 567 12.01 11.30 -33.57
CA TYR A 567 11.45 10.11 -32.93
C TYR A 567 10.74 9.17 -33.91
N GLN A 568 10.99 9.31 -35.23
CA GLN A 568 10.47 8.45 -36.29
C GLN A 568 8.93 8.40 -36.38
N ALA A 569 8.29 9.57 -36.24
CA ALA A 569 6.86 9.78 -36.30
C ALA A 569 6.08 8.87 -35.32
N PRO A 570 6.31 8.99 -34.01
CA PRO A 570 5.76 8.09 -33.01
C PRO A 570 4.23 8.23 -32.91
N GLU A 571 3.55 7.09 -32.78
CA GLU A 571 2.08 6.97 -32.69
C GLU A 571 1.74 5.73 -31.84
N ALA A 572 0.55 5.70 -31.24
CA ALA A 572 0.09 4.57 -30.44
C ALA A 572 0.06 3.26 -31.25
N GLY A 573 0.70 2.22 -30.72
CA GLY A 573 0.86 0.91 -31.36
C GLY A 573 1.96 0.87 -32.44
N LYS A 574 2.68 1.97 -32.68
CA LYS A 574 3.76 2.02 -33.66
C LYS A 574 5.06 1.47 -33.08
N GLN A 575 5.68 0.56 -33.83
CA GLN A 575 7.03 0.08 -33.57
C GLN A 575 8.05 0.92 -34.33
N VAL A 576 9.11 1.35 -33.66
CA VAL A 576 10.26 2.01 -34.28
C VAL A 576 11.55 1.31 -33.84
N PHE A 577 12.56 1.36 -34.72
CA PHE A 577 13.83 0.68 -34.48
C PHE A 577 14.94 1.70 -34.30
N GLY A 578 15.81 1.44 -33.34
CA GLY A 578 16.95 2.27 -33.02
C GLY A 578 18.19 1.42 -32.72
N GLY A 579 19.29 2.11 -32.50
CA GLY A 579 20.51 1.50 -32.01
C GLY A 579 21.32 2.52 -31.23
N GLY A 580 22.14 2.00 -30.34
CA GLY A 580 23.05 2.76 -29.50
C GLY A 580 24.47 2.21 -29.60
N PHE A 581 25.44 3.09 -29.45
CA PHE A 581 26.86 2.76 -29.44
C PHE A 581 27.39 2.72 -28.01
N TYR A 582 28.22 1.73 -27.71
CA TYR A 582 28.83 1.52 -26.39
C TYR A 582 30.27 1.02 -26.55
N PHE A 583 31.06 1.07 -25.48
CA PHE A 583 32.44 0.61 -25.51
C PHE A 583 32.70 -0.35 -24.36
N HIS A 584 33.29 -1.50 -24.68
CA HIS A 584 33.74 -2.48 -23.71
C HIS A 584 35.25 -2.43 -23.58
N PHE A 585 35.78 -2.71 -22.39
CA PHE A 585 37.20 -2.91 -22.12
C PHE A 585 37.35 -3.78 -20.87
N ASP A 586 38.39 -4.62 -20.86
CA ASP A 586 38.87 -5.32 -19.68
C ASP A 586 40.00 -4.52 -19.03
N ARG A 587 40.14 -4.61 -17.70
CA ARG A 587 41.33 -4.15 -16.99
C ARG A 587 42.00 -5.36 -16.33
N LYS A 588 43.15 -5.81 -16.86
CA LYS A 588 43.85 -7.00 -16.38
C LYS A 588 45.26 -6.65 -15.90
N PRO A 589 45.67 -7.09 -14.70
CA PRO A 589 47.06 -6.97 -14.28
C PRO A 589 47.94 -7.96 -15.07
N ASP A 590 49.13 -7.51 -15.46
CA ASP A 590 50.19 -8.41 -15.92
C ASP A 590 50.82 -9.19 -14.75
N GLU A 591 51.83 -10.03 -15.05
CA GLU A 591 52.54 -10.82 -14.04
C GLU A 591 53.26 -9.97 -12.97
N ALA A 592 53.55 -8.71 -13.27
CA ALA A 592 54.12 -7.75 -12.32
C ALA A 592 53.05 -7.01 -11.52
N GLY A 593 51.76 -7.27 -11.76
CA GLY A 593 50.64 -6.61 -11.12
C GLY A 593 50.27 -5.26 -11.73
N ILE A 594 50.84 -4.89 -12.88
CA ILE A 594 50.56 -3.62 -13.56
C ILE A 594 49.28 -3.78 -14.38
N PRO A 595 48.25 -2.94 -14.17
CA PRO A 595 47.00 -3.05 -14.90
C PRO A 595 47.12 -2.52 -16.33
N HIS A 596 46.67 -3.32 -17.29
CA HIS A 596 46.52 -2.96 -18.70
C HIS A 596 45.07 -2.98 -19.12
N PHE A 597 44.70 -2.11 -20.06
CA PHE A 597 43.40 -2.16 -20.71
C PHE A 597 43.48 -3.08 -21.93
N GLU A 598 42.58 -4.06 -22.00
CA GLU A 598 42.57 -5.08 -23.06
C GLU A 598 41.15 -5.29 -23.59
N ASN A 599 40.99 -6.09 -24.66
CA ASN A 599 39.70 -6.45 -25.25
C ASN A 599 38.80 -5.24 -25.56
N THR A 600 39.41 -4.11 -25.90
CA THR A 600 38.66 -2.88 -26.13
C THR A 600 37.88 -2.98 -27.43
N ALA A 601 36.58 -2.70 -27.38
CA ALA A 601 35.72 -2.83 -28.55
C ALA A 601 34.56 -1.83 -28.56
N LEU A 602 34.22 -1.33 -29.75
CA LEU A 602 32.95 -0.68 -30.04
C LEU A 602 31.86 -1.74 -30.13
N LEU A 603 30.79 -1.56 -29.37
CA LEU A 603 29.58 -2.36 -29.39
C LEU A 603 28.41 -1.53 -29.92
N MET A 604 27.44 -2.21 -30.54
CA MET A 604 26.19 -1.60 -30.97
C MET A 604 25.01 -2.47 -30.60
N ASN A 605 24.06 -1.91 -29.86
CA ASN A 605 22.78 -2.60 -29.62
C ASN A 605 21.78 -2.31 -30.73
N GLN A 606 20.80 -3.21 -30.85
CA GLN A 606 19.62 -3.02 -31.67
C GLN A 606 18.40 -3.03 -30.76
N CYS A 607 17.65 -1.94 -30.79
CA CYS A 607 16.51 -1.71 -29.93
C CYS A 607 15.24 -1.55 -30.76
N GLU A 608 14.15 -2.02 -30.20
CA GLU A 608 12.80 -1.78 -30.68
C GLU A 608 12.05 -1.00 -29.61
N TYR A 609 11.42 0.10 -30.00
CA TYR A 609 10.51 0.86 -29.17
C TYR A 609 9.09 0.62 -29.64
N ASN A 610 8.18 0.35 -28.70
CA ASN A 610 6.75 0.25 -28.96
C ASN A 610 6.03 1.34 -28.16
N TYR A 611 5.52 2.35 -28.85
CA TYR A 611 4.83 3.47 -28.21
C TYR A 611 3.38 3.11 -27.92
N GLN A 612 2.97 3.08 -26.65
CA GLN A 612 1.54 3.00 -26.30
C GLN A 612 0.89 4.37 -26.37
N THR A 613 1.58 5.42 -25.91
CA THR A 613 1.14 6.81 -26.05
C THR A 613 2.30 7.71 -26.43
N TRP A 614 2.00 8.80 -27.14
CA TRP A 614 2.95 9.87 -27.42
C TRP A 614 2.19 11.21 -27.48
N GLU A 615 2.34 12.01 -26.43
CA GLU A 615 1.67 13.31 -26.30
C GLU A 615 2.70 14.42 -26.55
N PRO A 616 2.64 15.13 -27.70
CA PRO A 616 3.55 16.21 -28.02
C PRO A 616 3.59 17.27 -26.92
N GLY A 617 4.76 17.82 -26.63
CA GLY A 617 4.93 18.84 -25.60
C GLY A 617 5.90 19.94 -26.00
N PHE A 618 5.53 21.17 -25.66
CA PHE A 618 6.35 22.36 -25.76
C PHE A 618 7.20 22.42 -24.48
N VAL A 619 8.50 22.31 -24.64
CA VAL A 619 9.47 22.08 -23.57
C VAL A 619 10.24 23.36 -23.27
N ASN A 620 10.37 23.66 -21.99
CA ASN A 620 11.43 24.47 -21.40
C ASN A 620 12.34 23.55 -20.59
N LEU A 621 13.66 23.72 -20.74
CA LEU A 621 14.67 22.86 -20.13
C LEU A 621 15.80 23.71 -19.55
N ASP A 622 16.09 23.52 -18.27
CA ASP A 622 17.34 23.92 -17.62
C ASP A 622 18.21 22.68 -17.38
N LEU A 623 19.48 22.76 -17.79
CA LEU A 623 20.48 21.71 -17.60
C LEU A 623 21.66 22.26 -16.82
N LYS A 624 22.07 21.55 -15.77
CA LYS A 624 23.24 21.90 -14.96
C LYS A 624 24.22 20.74 -14.91
N SER A 625 25.47 21.09 -14.65
CA SER A 625 26.53 20.12 -14.40
C SER A 625 26.74 19.96 -12.89
N SER A 626 26.87 18.73 -12.43
CA SER A 626 27.61 18.45 -11.20
C SER A 626 29.08 18.17 -11.54
N LEU A 627 29.92 18.03 -10.52
CA LEU A 627 31.30 17.59 -10.72
C LEU A 627 31.40 16.21 -11.41
N ASP A 628 30.47 15.31 -11.14
CA ASP A 628 30.49 13.94 -11.68
C ASP A 628 29.68 13.78 -12.96
N ASP A 629 28.79 14.74 -13.25
CA ASP A 629 27.80 14.68 -14.33
C ASP A 629 27.85 16.01 -15.10
N PRO A 630 28.80 16.18 -16.03
CA PRO A 630 29.03 17.43 -16.75
C PRO A 630 28.01 17.67 -17.88
N TRP A 631 26.71 17.50 -17.58
CA TRP A 631 25.64 17.49 -18.58
C TRP A 631 25.47 18.82 -19.31
N ALA A 632 25.82 19.94 -18.67
CA ALA A 632 25.75 21.28 -19.27
C ALA A 632 26.95 21.62 -20.18
N GLU A 633 27.95 20.72 -20.35
CA GLU A 633 28.99 20.89 -21.37
C GLU A 633 28.45 20.79 -22.81
N LEU A 634 27.22 20.28 -22.94
CA LEU A 634 26.41 20.35 -24.16
C LEU A 634 25.41 21.52 -24.03
N PRO A 635 25.78 22.76 -24.38
CA PRO A 635 24.90 23.91 -24.19
C PRO A 635 23.65 23.77 -25.05
N ILE A 636 22.49 24.11 -24.49
CA ILE A 636 21.23 24.15 -25.22
C ILE A 636 21.25 25.38 -26.14
N ARG A 637 21.27 25.15 -27.46
CA ARG A 637 21.17 26.23 -28.45
C ARG A 637 19.73 26.41 -28.93
N THR A 638 19.04 25.31 -29.15
CA THR A 638 17.64 25.33 -29.59
C THR A 638 16.94 24.08 -29.08
N ILE A 639 15.89 24.26 -28.29
CA ILE A 639 15.02 23.16 -27.90
C ILE A 639 14.21 22.75 -29.13
N VAL A 640 14.32 21.48 -29.54
CA VAL A 640 13.56 20.95 -30.67
C VAL A 640 12.15 20.59 -30.22
N GLY A 641 12.02 20.03 -29.02
CA GLY A 641 10.75 19.69 -28.39
C GLY A 641 10.81 18.32 -27.73
N GLY A 642 9.66 17.84 -27.27
CA GLY A 642 9.56 16.52 -26.65
C GLY A 642 8.14 16.02 -26.57
N ALA A 643 7.95 14.98 -25.77
CA ALA A 643 6.66 14.40 -25.49
C ALA A 643 6.63 13.77 -24.10
N TYR A 644 5.43 13.68 -23.55
CA TYR A 644 5.12 12.73 -22.49
C TYR A 644 4.62 11.43 -23.13
N SER A 645 5.20 10.29 -22.76
CA SER A 645 4.96 9.03 -23.46
C SER A 645 4.96 7.85 -22.49
N LYS A 646 4.13 6.86 -22.82
CA LYS A 646 4.24 5.47 -22.36
C LYS A 646 4.76 4.61 -23.51
N ASN A 647 5.86 3.89 -23.31
CA ASN A 647 6.44 2.97 -24.30
C ASN A 647 7.11 1.76 -23.67
N SER A 648 7.45 0.76 -24.48
CA SER A 648 8.32 -0.35 -24.10
C SER A 648 9.57 -0.35 -24.98
N LEU A 649 10.73 -0.71 -24.42
CA LEU A 649 11.99 -0.85 -25.17
C LEU A 649 12.48 -2.28 -25.02
N LEU A 650 12.66 -2.98 -26.14
CA LEU A 650 13.27 -4.30 -26.17
C LEU A 650 14.65 -4.22 -26.82
N VAL A 651 15.68 -4.70 -26.12
CA VAL A 651 17.02 -4.88 -26.71
C VAL A 651 17.08 -6.28 -27.31
N HIS A 652 17.17 -6.33 -28.64
CA HIS A 652 17.21 -7.59 -29.39
C HIS A 652 18.58 -8.26 -29.34
N LYS A 653 19.63 -7.46 -29.51
CA LYS A 653 21.00 -7.96 -29.64
C LYS A 653 22.01 -6.87 -29.32
N LEU A 654 23.16 -7.29 -28.81
CA LEU A 654 24.36 -6.48 -28.70
C LEU A 654 25.44 -7.07 -29.62
N ASN A 655 25.89 -6.29 -30.61
CA ASN A 655 26.88 -6.72 -31.58
C ASN A 655 28.23 -6.08 -31.27
N LYS A 656 29.30 -6.87 -31.31
CA LYS A 656 30.66 -6.33 -31.39
C LYS A 656 30.91 -5.78 -32.79
N VAL A 657 31.16 -4.48 -32.89
CA VAL A 657 31.31 -3.74 -34.16
C VAL A 657 32.76 -3.73 -34.61
N GLN A 658 33.67 -3.33 -33.72
CA GLN A 658 35.10 -3.17 -34.04
C GLN A 658 35.95 -3.36 -32.77
N GLU A 659 37.09 -4.04 -32.89
CA GLU A 659 38.15 -3.99 -31.88
C GLU A 659 38.94 -2.69 -32.01
N LEU A 660 39.37 -2.13 -30.89
CA LEU A 660 39.98 -0.81 -30.81
C LEU A 660 41.23 -0.83 -29.94
N GLU A 661 42.13 0.10 -30.21
CA GLU A 661 43.28 0.35 -29.34
C GLU A 661 42.84 1.10 -28.09
N ALA A 662 43.11 0.54 -26.91
CA ALA A 662 42.63 1.09 -25.65
C ALA A 662 43.11 2.53 -25.41
N GLU A 663 44.39 2.80 -25.70
CA GLU A 663 45.00 4.12 -25.48
C GLU A 663 44.29 5.26 -26.24
N GLU A 664 43.66 4.96 -27.39
CA GLU A 664 42.97 5.97 -28.20
C GLU A 664 41.59 6.35 -27.64
N VAL A 665 40.90 5.41 -26.98
CA VAL A 665 39.50 5.59 -26.55
C VAL A 665 39.33 5.79 -25.05
N MET A 666 40.21 5.22 -24.23
CA MET A 666 40.10 5.31 -22.77
C MET A 666 40.03 6.76 -22.22
N PRO A 667 40.68 7.78 -22.82
CA PRO A 667 40.52 9.18 -22.38
C PRO A 667 39.08 9.70 -22.45
N TYR A 668 38.22 9.11 -23.30
CA TYR A 668 36.80 9.48 -23.42
C TYR A 668 35.90 8.66 -22.50
N LEU A 669 36.32 7.43 -22.15
CA LEU A 669 35.51 6.49 -21.36
C LEU A 669 35.71 6.67 -19.85
N LEU A 670 36.87 7.16 -19.42
CA LEU A 670 37.15 7.51 -18.03
C LEU A 670 36.71 8.96 -17.78
N THR A 671 35.54 9.13 -17.18
CA THR A 671 34.98 10.47 -16.90
C THR A 671 35.85 11.18 -15.85
N GLY A 672 36.56 12.22 -16.29
CA GLY A 672 37.70 12.83 -15.60
C GLY A 672 37.47 13.62 -14.31
N TYR A 673 36.43 13.35 -13.50
CA TYR A 673 36.33 13.87 -12.11
C TYR A 673 36.10 12.77 -11.06
N TYR A 674 35.16 11.84 -11.27
CA TYR A 674 35.00 10.67 -10.41
C TYR A 674 36.28 9.80 -10.41
N ASP A 675 36.85 9.61 -11.60
CA ASP A 675 38.05 8.81 -11.80
C ASP A 675 39.33 9.52 -11.35
N ARG A 676 39.30 10.84 -11.09
CA ARG A 676 40.48 11.59 -10.59
C ARG A 676 40.97 11.06 -9.25
N THR A 677 40.05 10.57 -8.42
CA THR A 677 40.41 9.84 -7.20
C THR A 677 41.15 8.53 -7.49
N ALA A 678 40.82 7.86 -8.59
CA ALA A 678 41.57 6.71 -9.11
C ALA A 678 42.90 7.11 -9.79
N PHE A 679 43.04 8.39 -10.17
CA PHE A 679 44.31 9.04 -10.56
C PHE A 679 45.03 9.71 -9.38
N MET A 680 44.77 9.24 -8.16
CA MET A 680 45.44 9.67 -6.92
C MET A 680 45.19 11.13 -6.50
N GLU A 681 44.19 11.80 -7.09
CA GLU A 681 43.75 13.12 -6.63
C GLU A 681 42.84 12.93 -5.39
N THR A 682 43.23 13.44 -4.22
CA THR A 682 42.49 13.22 -2.97
C THR A 682 41.42 14.29 -2.71
N GLY A 683 40.23 13.84 -2.32
CA GLY A 683 39.20 14.66 -1.66
C GLY A 683 38.24 15.44 -2.57
N ARG A 684 37.05 15.73 -2.02
CA ARG A 684 36.23 16.89 -2.41
C ARG A 684 36.76 18.09 -1.61
N LYS A 685 37.14 19.18 -2.25
CA LYS A 685 37.24 20.47 -1.54
C LYS A 685 35.86 21.03 -1.29
#